data_AF-A0A166I8I2-F1
#
_entry.id   AF-A0A166I8I2-F1
#
_cell.length_a   1.000
_cell.length_b   1.000
_cell.length_c   1.000
_cell.angle_alpha   90.00
_cell.angle_beta   90.00
_cell.angle_gamma   90.00
#
_symmetry.space_group_name_H-M   'P 1'
#
loop_
_entity.id
_entity.type
_entity.pdbx_description
1 polymer ?
#
loop_
_entity_poly.entity_id
_entity_poly.type
_entity_poly.pdbx_seq_one_letter_code
_entity_poly.pdbx_strand_id
1 'polypeptide(L)'
;MGLDTCPEPCSGELQTSFGRVSVPPVEYKGAGALQFGYTVSRAASRYSASTEFITGTARLVREPDETVDRESQVFTRLGLFKIDDDLVTKWAKKMSNKKTVKTARTVLEKLEAQAPKKTLSDLAKTEKKSKQERAMYEPLGKIFEAIHKLAPAEPREQRVWYWGAPYLITEIMNKFAYRTQPDMRLISAPLVKKTGVYEDFALWYNQDCWGDIKASKTQGPVVVRRNDEETLSKDLGEQVVDYARLHLSQRPFLLFSVGLVVFGSSFSLAIVDRDGVIFSPTRDIWGNHELLIRGVRSLGRVASSVTLGEDPTVGRLPPGKSLKIASSSSSKARYTIPHGYPTFLISPIRGDPEKRFWLTIGKPLWSSPSLTGRGTWIWRVRAVAVAATTLEQYPTASKLAAAATESGVLASFQLSERLYILKNAWRSSKRASEASIYNKIHEGGTIPGLATIVCGNDVYDEGDTEPISCRRLRGIPTVNTPGQTQKSTTHVCHRLVLNDIGQPLWEFKDAEELLDAMLSVVEAHKLLYERGFIHRDISPGNIMLRDPSDPLSSSAPGGSRQAFLMDVEYAKFSATPNDAGGIGDDEGKEGDGSEPPPFPRKIPRGPTMTGTMQFQARQVLEGVKLGPQHTITQTIHHDIESITLVIAFAVLKHLEVRFLGKPATSEAPKIETDTVQTVKDVAKDAQTGDKDGKGSGDDVEDVEDDDDADYTPANPDADEISDDEDGPEDPVERTPLEKWIKQSFVAAFGQQSIDGIASARTSGHAFSWVSNEALMPDEIAEYFDTPDGTTLRALLVRFRKNLKREEYLVAESEDQASNPKRRRTEAAKAAAIAADFKKRDEAYRSIFSHENLLENIQEARENLKLEKEY
;
A
#
# COMPACT_ATOMS: atom_id res chain seq x y z
N MET A 1 21.72 34.84 53.34
CA MET A 1 22.66 35.93 53.00
C MET A 1 22.68 36.03 51.49
N GLY A 2 22.21 37.03 50.78
CA GLY A 2 21.37 38.22 51.00
C GLY A 2 20.70 38.50 49.62
N LEU A 3 19.42 38.92 49.60
CA LEU A 3 18.99 40.30 49.30
C LEU A 3 19.23 40.67 47.82
N ASP A 4 18.17 40.72 47.02
CA ASP A 4 17.44 41.95 46.59
C ASP A 4 18.23 42.72 45.51
N THR A 5 17.67 43.13 44.36
CA THR A 5 16.58 44.10 44.23
C THR A 5 15.95 44.10 42.82
N CYS A 6 14.61 44.08 42.74
CA CYS A 6 13.83 44.72 41.66
C CYS A 6 14.00 46.26 41.70
N PRO A 7 13.49 47.03 40.72
CA PRO A 7 12.10 47.47 40.82
C PRO A 7 11.37 47.64 39.47
N GLU A 8 10.10 47.20 39.40
CA GLU A 8 9.08 48.00 38.71
C GLU A 8 8.58 49.08 39.69
N PRO A 9 7.94 50.18 39.23
CA PRO A 9 6.46 50.13 39.25
C PRO A 9 5.70 50.99 38.20
N CYS A 10 4.50 50.51 37.88
CA CYS A 10 3.22 51.23 37.79
C CYS A 10 2.88 52.20 36.62
N SER A 11 1.83 51.76 35.92
CA SER A 11 0.57 52.46 35.60
C SER A 11 0.53 53.55 34.54
N GLY A 12 -0.28 53.30 33.50
CA GLY A 12 -0.81 54.30 32.58
C GLY A 12 -1.74 53.65 31.55
N GLU A 13 -3.04 53.75 31.79
CA GLU A 13 -4.13 53.28 30.92
C GLU A 13 -4.07 53.90 29.51
N LEU A 14 -4.49 53.12 28.50
CA LEU A 14 -5.34 53.65 27.43
C LEU A 14 -6.13 52.50 26.80
N GLN A 15 -7.42 52.47 27.13
CA GLN A 15 -8.45 51.74 26.40
C GLN A 15 -8.47 52.20 24.94
N THR A 16 -8.40 51.27 23.99
CA THR A 16 -9.23 51.36 22.78
C THR A 16 -9.74 49.98 22.40
N SER A 17 -11.07 49.94 22.36
CA SER A 17 -11.96 48.89 21.87
C SER A 17 -11.59 48.38 20.48
N PHE A 18 -11.43 47.06 20.32
CA PHE A 18 -11.80 46.38 19.08
C PHE A 18 -12.46 45.04 19.40
N GLY A 19 -13.58 44.79 18.71
CA GLY A 19 -14.62 43.86 19.09
C GLY A 19 -14.19 42.41 19.21
N ARG A 20 -14.85 41.72 20.15
CA ARG A 20 -14.95 40.26 20.18
C ARG A 20 -15.53 39.77 18.84
N VAL A 21 -14.69 39.22 17.99
CA VAL A 21 -15.13 38.18 17.06
C VAL A 21 -14.79 36.87 17.74
N SER A 22 -15.81 36.22 18.31
CA SER A 22 -15.74 34.82 18.68
C SER A 22 -15.52 34.00 17.42
N VAL A 23 -14.27 33.60 17.16
CA VAL A 23 -13.97 32.61 16.11
C VAL A 23 -14.39 31.25 16.69
N PRO A 24 -15.41 30.57 16.12
CA PRO A 24 -15.75 29.22 16.53
C PRO A 24 -14.58 28.28 16.23
N PRO A 25 -14.42 27.16 16.95
CA PRO A 25 -13.34 26.22 16.70
C PRO A 25 -13.43 25.72 15.26
N VAL A 26 -12.43 26.05 14.45
CA VAL A 26 -12.29 25.55 13.09
C VAL A 26 -12.04 24.05 13.19
N GLU A 27 -13.06 23.25 12.90
CA GLU A 27 -12.85 21.87 12.47
C GLU A 27 -11.94 21.92 11.24
N TYR A 28 -10.71 21.45 11.42
CA TYR A 28 -9.72 21.34 10.35
C TYR A 28 -10.22 20.33 9.31
N LYS A 29 -10.93 20.82 8.29
CA LYS A 29 -11.13 20.12 7.02
C LYS A 29 -9.86 20.27 6.17
N GLY A 30 -8.78 19.61 6.62
CA GLY A 30 -7.60 19.36 5.80
C GLY A 30 -7.88 18.19 4.85
N ALA A 31 -8.81 18.38 3.91
CA ALA A 31 -9.07 17.44 2.83
C ALA A 31 -8.15 17.78 1.64
N GLY A 32 -6.91 17.28 1.73
CA GLY A 32 -5.92 17.25 0.66
C GLY A 32 -5.25 15.87 0.65
N ALA A 33 -6.05 14.82 0.46
CA ALA A 33 -5.53 13.48 0.28
C ALA A 33 -5.15 13.31 -1.20
N LEU A 34 -3.90 13.60 -1.55
CA LEU A 34 -3.43 13.43 -2.93
C LEU A 34 -3.19 11.96 -3.29
N GLN A 35 -4.29 11.41 -3.76
CA GLN A 35 -4.49 10.51 -4.89
C GLN A 35 -3.28 10.34 -5.86
N PHE A 36 -2.71 9.15 -5.91
CA PHE A 36 -2.08 8.62 -7.13
C PHE A 36 -3.20 8.27 -8.14
N GLY A 37 -3.68 9.28 -8.84
CA GLY A 37 -4.67 9.14 -9.91
C GLY A 37 -3.98 8.99 -11.25
N TYR A 38 -3.89 7.76 -11.75
CA TYR A 38 -3.99 7.52 -13.19
C TYR A 38 -5.34 6.88 -13.43
N THR A 39 -6.16 7.54 -14.25
CA THR A 39 -7.46 7.02 -14.68
C THR A 39 -7.23 5.82 -15.60
N VAL A 40 -7.33 4.61 -15.04
CA VAL A 40 -7.38 3.37 -15.83
C VAL A 40 -8.68 3.40 -16.63
N SER A 41 -8.58 3.26 -17.96
CA SER A 41 -9.72 3.05 -18.85
C SER A 41 -10.53 1.82 -18.39
N ARG A 42 -11.85 1.98 -18.22
CA ARG A 42 -12.81 0.92 -17.81
C ARG A 42 -12.75 -0.32 -18.72
N ALA A 43 -12.28 -0.19 -19.96
CA ALA A 43 -12.14 -1.29 -20.92
C ALA A 43 -10.85 -2.13 -20.76
N ALA A 44 -9.76 -1.56 -20.22
CA ALA A 44 -8.52 -2.31 -19.94
C ALA A 44 -8.60 -3.16 -18.65
N SER A 45 -9.64 -2.92 -17.84
CA SER A 45 -9.88 -3.56 -16.54
C SER A 45 -10.30 -5.04 -16.61
N ARG A 46 -10.85 -5.52 -17.74
CA ARG A 46 -11.34 -6.90 -17.81
C ARG A 46 -10.31 -7.91 -18.33
N TYR A 47 -9.25 -7.45 -19.01
CA TYR A 47 -8.34 -8.36 -19.73
C TYR A 47 -6.82 -8.18 -19.49
N SER A 48 -6.34 -7.08 -18.88
CA SER A 48 -4.90 -6.92 -18.54
C SER A 48 -4.57 -7.11 -17.05
N ALA A 49 -5.52 -6.80 -16.15
CA ALA A 49 -5.27 -6.83 -14.71
C ALA A 49 -5.16 -8.25 -14.13
N SER A 50 -5.81 -9.25 -14.73
CA SER A 50 -5.76 -10.64 -14.25
C SER A 50 -4.68 -11.49 -14.92
N THR A 51 -4.18 -11.15 -16.10
CA THR A 51 -3.21 -12.02 -16.80
C THR A 51 -1.76 -11.49 -16.72
N GLU A 52 -1.55 -10.18 -16.64
CA GLU A 52 -0.21 -9.57 -16.65
C GLU A 52 0.31 -9.19 -15.25
N PHE A 53 -0.57 -9.05 -14.26
CA PHE A 53 -0.16 -8.95 -12.85
C PHE A 53 0.20 -10.30 -12.22
N ILE A 54 -0.19 -11.42 -12.85
CA ILE A 54 -0.40 -12.68 -12.14
C ILE A 54 0.61 -13.79 -12.46
N THR A 55 1.48 -13.66 -13.46
CA THR A 55 2.37 -14.79 -13.84
C THR A 55 3.77 -14.77 -13.20
N GLY A 56 4.07 -13.85 -12.27
CA GLY A 56 5.45 -13.52 -11.92
C GLY A 56 6.08 -14.04 -10.62
N THR A 57 5.42 -14.06 -9.46
CA THR A 57 6.22 -13.99 -8.19
C THR A 57 5.72 -14.67 -6.91
N ALA A 58 4.49 -15.19 -6.81
CA ALA A 58 4.15 -16.01 -5.63
C ALA A 58 4.76 -17.39 -5.79
N ARG A 59 5.97 -17.57 -5.25
CA ARG A 59 6.64 -18.88 -5.23
C ARG A 59 5.92 -19.78 -4.23
N LEU A 60 5.52 -20.97 -4.69
CA LEU A 60 5.17 -22.05 -3.77
C LEU A 60 6.44 -22.41 -3.00
N VAL A 61 6.38 -22.26 -1.68
CA VAL A 61 7.46 -22.69 -0.80
C VAL A 61 7.07 -24.02 -0.18
N ARG A 62 7.91 -25.03 -0.42
CA ARG A 62 7.67 -26.40 0.06
C ARG A 62 7.80 -26.47 1.58
N GLU A 63 6.89 -27.22 2.20
CA GLU A 63 7.08 -27.67 3.57
C GLU A 63 8.16 -28.78 3.63
N PRO A 64 8.88 -28.92 4.75
CA PRO A 64 9.67 -30.12 5.01
C PRO A 64 8.72 -31.30 5.28
N ASP A 65 8.87 -32.38 4.52
CA ASP A 65 8.18 -33.67 4.64
C ASP A 65 6.64 -33.62 4.81
N GLU A 66 5.90 -33.80 3.71
CA GLU A 66 4.43 -33.79 3.70
C GLU A 66 3.77 -34.99 4.42
N THR A 67 4.56 -35.95 4.90
CA THR A 67 4.03 -37.19 5.51
C THR A 67 3.74 -37.06 7.00
N VAL A 68 4.35 -36.09 7.71
CA VAL A 68 4.19 -35.93 9.16
C VAL A 68 3.51 -34.61 9.49
N ASP A 69 2.22 -34.65 9.84
CA ASP A 69 1.43 -33.43 10.12
C ASP A 69 2.00 -32.55 11.23
N ARG A 70 2.65 -33.14 12.24
CA ARG A 70 3.27 -32.37 13.33
C ARG A 70 4.53 -31.61 12.91
N GLU A 71 5.13 -31.97 11.78
CA GLU A 71 6.29 -31.30 11.20
C GLU A 71 5.88 -30.17 10.24
N SER A 72 4.59 -30.08 9.90
CA SER A 72 4.06 -28.96 9.10
C SER A 72 4.31 -27.63 9.79
N GLN A 73 4.98 -26.74 9.07
CA GLN A 73 5.28 -25.38 9.52
C GLN A 73 4.00 -24.56 9.64
N VAL A 74 3.06 -24.72 8.70
CA VAL A 74 1.77 -24.03 8.74
C VAL A 74 0.94 -24.49 9.93
N PHE A 75 0.82 -25.80 10.16
CA PHE A 75 0.03 -26.31 11.30
C PHE A 75 0.63 -25.92 12.65
N THR A 76 1.96 -25.97 12.76
CA THR A 76 2.70 -25.55 13.96
C THR A 76 2.54 -24.06 14.23
N ARG A 77 2.74 -23.22 13.20
CA ARG A 77 2.58 -21.77 13.29
C ARG A 77 1.17 -21.41 13.74
N LEU A 78 0.16 -22.00 13.13
CA LEU A 78 -1.24 -21.76 13.47
C LEU A 78 -1.70 -22.48 14.74
N GLY A 79 -0.80 -23.19 15.45
CA GLY A 79 -1.06 -23.74 16.78
C GLY A 79 -2.09 -24.87 16.82
N LEU A 80 -2.27 -25.62 15.72
CA LEU A 80 -3.26 -26.71 15.65
C LEU A 80 -3.05 -27.79 16.72
N PHE A 81 -1.79 -28.07 17.06
CA PHE A 81 -1.40 -29.06 18.07
C PHE A 81 -1.29 -28.50 19.49
N LYS A 82 -1.64 -27.22 19.71
CA LYS A 82 -1.86 -26.67 21.05
C LYS A 82 -3.22 -27.08 21.63
N ILE A 83 -4.09 -27.64 20.79
CA ILE A 83 -5.40 -28.15 21.19
C ILE A 83 -5.20 -29.58 21.69
N ASP A 84 -5.78 -29.87 22.85
CA ASP A 84 -5.70 -31.17 23.50
C ASP A 84 -6.20 -32.33 22.60
N ASP A 85 -5.45 -33.44 22.58
CA ASP A 85 -5.70 -34.58 21.70
C ASP A 85 -7.00 -35.32 22.10
N ASP A 86 -7.20 -35.57 23.40
CA ASP A 86 -8.39 -36.25 23.92
C ASP A 86 -9.66 -35.45 23.63
N LEU A 87 -9.59 -34.12 23.77
CA LEU A 87 -10.66 -33.21 23.41
C LEU A 87 -11.03 -33.37 21.94
N VAL A 88 -10.06 -33.30 21.03
CA VAL A 88 -10.29 -33.41 19.59
C VAL A 88 -10.89 -34.77 19.23
N THR A 89 -10.36 -35.88 19.73
CA THR A 89 -10.88 -37.23 19.47
C THR A 89 -12.29 -37.42 20.02
N LYS A 90 -12.59 -36.88 21.20
CA LYS A 90 -13.95 -36.89 21.77
C LYS A 90 -14.93 -36.12 20.88
N TRP A 91 -14.53 -34.95 20.36
CA TRP A 91 -15.39 -34.14 19.50
C TRP A 91 -15.55 -34.72 18.11
N ALA A 92 -14.50 -35.29 17.55
CA ALA A 92 -14.51 -36.08 16.32
C ALA A 92 -15.63 -37.13 16.35
N LYS A 93 -15.67 -37.96 17.40
CA LYS A 93 -16.71 -38.97 17.63
C LYS A 93 -18.12 -38.39 17.82
N LYS A 94 -18.23 -37.20 18.43
CA LYS A 94 -19.53 -36.52 18.63
C LYS A 94 -20.03 -35.88 17.34
N MET A 95 -19.14 -35.26 16.56
CA MET A 95 -19.44 -34.60 15.28
C MET A 95 -19.89 -35.61 14.23
N SER A 96 -19.24 -36.78 14.13
CA SER A 96 -19.65 -37.83 13.21
C SER A 96 -21.08 -38.34 13.47
N ASN A 97 -21.59 -38.15 14.69
CA ASN A 97 -22.95 -38.56 15.10
C ASN A 97 -24.00 -37.45 15.01
N LYS A 98 -23.61 -36.18 14.91
CA LYS A 98 -24.53 -35.03 14.92
C LYS A 98 -25.32 -34.97 13.60
N LYS A 99 -26.67 -34.97 13.68
CA LYS A 99 -27.57 -34.93 12.52
C LYS A 99 -27.21 -33.82 11.53
N THR A 100 -27.00 -32.59 12.01
CA THR A 100 -26.61 -31.44 11.19
C THR A 100 -25.33 -31.68 10.37
N VAL A 101 -24.33 -32.33 10.96
CA VAL A 101 -23.03 -32.60 10.31
C VAL A 101 -23.17 -33.73 9.30
N LYS A 102 -23.96 -34.77 9.61
CA LYS A 102 -24.28 -35.86 8.67
C LYS A 102 -25.00 -35.31 7.44
N THR A 103 -26.02 -34.48 7.64
CA THR A 103 -26.76 -33.84 6.53
C THR A 103 -25.83 -32.96 5.70
N ALA A 104 -25.02 -32.12 6.33
CA ALA A 104 -24.04 -31.28 5.63
C ALA A 104 -23.04 -32.11 4.80
N ARG A 105 -22.53 -33.22 5.36
CA ARG A 105 -21.65 -34.16 4.66
C ARG A 105 -22.29 -34.74 3.42
N THR A 106 -23.52 -35.27 3.52
CA THR A 106 -24.23 -35.85 2.37
C THR A 106 -24.45 -34.81 1.26
N VAL A 107 -24.76 -33.56 1.64
CA VAL A 107 -24.90 -32.46 0.67
C VAL A 107 -23.56 -32.17 0.00
N LEU A 108 -22.47 -32.06 0.75
CA LEU A 108 -21.13 -31.77 0.22
C LEU A 108 -20.62 -32.89 -0.70
N GLU A 109 -20.78 -34.16 -0.32
CA GLU A 109 -20.42 -35.31 -1.15
C GLU A 109 -21.22 -35.33 -2.47
N LYS A 110 -22.51 -34.98 -2.42
CA LYS A 110 -23.34 -34.86 -3.63
C LYS A 110 -22.90 -33.70 -4.54
N LEU A 111 -22.59 -32.54 -3.96
CA LEU A 111 -22.11 -31.38 -4.71
C LEU A 111 -20.77 -31.66 -5.37
N GLU A 112 -19.85 -32.32 -4.66
CA GLU A 112 -18.55 -32.74 -5.19
C GLU A 112 -18.70 -33.76 -6.32
N ALA A 113 -19.58 -34.77 -6.17
CA ALA A 113 -19.83 -35.76 -7.22
C ALA A 113 -20.41 -35.14 -8.51
N GLN A 114 -21.14 -34.04 -8.38
CA GLN A 114 -21.72 -33.27 -9.50
C GLN A 114 -20.76 -32.22 -10.07
N ALA A 115 -19.63 -31.96 -9.39
CA ALA A 115 -18.69 -30.95 -9.81
C ALA A 115 -17.99 -31.35 -11.12
N PRO A 116 -17.77 -30.41 -12.05
CA PRO A 116 -17.04 -30.69 -13.26
C PRO A 116 -15.62 -31.15 -12.92
N LYS A 117 -15.23 -32.35 -13.34
CA LYS A 117 -13.87 -32.92 -13.16
C LYS A 117 -12.79 -32.24 -14.01
N LYS A 118 -13.10 -31.09 -14.61
CA LYS A 118 -12.19 -30.36 -15.48
C LYS A 118 -11.13 -29.63 -14.65
N THR A 119 -9.94 -29.49 -15.19
CA THR A 119 -8.91 -28.62 -14.61
C THR A 119 -9.38 -27.17 -14.67
N LEU A 120 -8.98 -26.33 -13.68
CA LEU A 120 -9.40 -24.93 -13.63
C LEU A 120 -9.12 -24.17 -14.95
N SER A 121 -8.06 -24.54 -15.68
CA SER A 121 -7.70 -23.98 -16.99
C SER A 121 -8.77 -24.16 -18.09
N ASP A 122 -9.64 -25.17 -17.97
CA ASP A 122 -10.72 -25.43 -18.93
C ASP A 122 -12.01 -24.66 -18.57
N LEU A 123 -12.12 -24.14 -17.35
CA LEU A 123 -13.28 -23.45 -16.79
C LEU A 123 -13.18 -21.92 -16.89
N ALA A 124 -11.99 -21.38 -17.19
CA ALA A 124 -11.71 -19.94 -17.34
C ALA A 124 -12.54 -19.23 -18.43
N LYS A 125 -13.31 -19.96 -19.25
CA LYS A 125 -14.24 -19.42 -20.25
C LYS A 125 -15.66 -19.17 -19.74
N THR A 126 -15.97 -19.50 -18.49
CA THR A 126 -17.29 -19.30 -17.87
C THR A 126 -17.15 -18.45 -16.62
N GLU A 127 -17.15 -17.13 -16.79
CA GLU A 127 -17.26 -16.16 -15.70
C GLU A 127 -18.63 -16.29 -15.00
N LYS A 128 -18.68 -17.17 -14.00
CA LYS A 128 -19.60 -17.14 -12.85
C LYS A 128 -19.06 -18.16 -11.86
N LYS A 129 -18.73 -17.75 -10.61
CA LYS A 129 -18.52 -18.69 -9.49
C LYS A 129 -19.63 -19.74 -9.57
N SER A 130 -19.25 -21.01 -9.63
CA SER A 130 -20.22 -22.03 -10.03
C SER A 130 -21.34 -22.04 -8.99
N LYS A 131 -22.60 -22.22 -9.43
CA LYS A 131 -23.75 -22.42 -8.51
C LYS A 131 -23.44 -23.50 -7.47
N GLN A 132 -22.56 -24.44 -7.82
CA GLN A 132 -22.06 -25.52 -6.96
C GLN A 132 -21.16 -25.02 -5.83
N GLU A 133 -20.20 -24.13 -6.08
CA GLU A 133 -19.34 -23.55 -5.03
C GLU A 133 -20.18 -22.81 -3.98
N ARG A 134 -21.11 -21.95 -4.41
CA ARG A 134 -22.00 -21.22 -3.48
C ARG A 134 -22.90 -22.15 -2.66
N ALA A 135 -23.34 -23.26 -3.25
CA ALA A 135 -24.12 -24.27 -2.55
C ALA A 135 -23.34 -24.99 -1.44
N MET A 136 -22.00 -24.92 -1.43
CA MET A 136 -21.16 -25.49 -0.37
C MET A 136 -21.06 -24.60 0.88
N TYR A 137 -21.34 -23.30 0.78
CA TYR A 137 -21.07 -22.35 1.86
C TYR A 137 -21.89 -22.63 3.12
N GLU A 138 -23.20 -22.82 2.98
CA GLU A 138 -24.08 -23.12 4.10
C GLU A 138 -23.74 -24.44 4.82
N PRO A 139 -23.57 -25.60 4.13
CA PRO A 139 -23.20 -26.83 4.82
C PRO A 139 -21.81 -26.76 5.49
N LEU A 140 -20.82 -26.10 4.88
CA LEU A 140 -19.52 -25.86 5.52
C LEU A 140 -19.66 -24.93 6.75
N GLY A 141 -20.45 -23.87 6.61
CA GLY A 141 -20.76 -22.94 7.69
C GLY A 141 -21.36 -23.62 8.91
N LYS A 142 -22.32 -24.54 8.72
CA LYS A 142 -22.91 -25.36 9.79
C LYS A 142 -21.88 -26.24 10.50
N ILE A 143 -20.91 -26.79 9.75
CA ILE A 143 -19.80 -27.57 10.33
C ILE A 143 -18.89 -26.65 11.16
N PHE A 144 -18.50 -25.50 10.61
CA PHE A 144 -17.61 -24.55 11.30
C PHE A 144 -18.25 -23.96 12.55
N GLU A 145 -19.54 -23.64 12.51
CA GLU A 145 -20.29 -23.18 13.67
C GLU A 145 -20.38 -24.26 14.76
N ALA A 146 -20.59 -25.52 14.37
CA ALA A 146 -20.55 -26.64 15.30
C ALA A 146 -19.18 -26.79 15.98
N ILE A 147 -18.07 -26.55 15.25
CA ILE A 147 -16.71 -26.53 15.78
C ILE A 147 -16.45 -25.29 16.67
N HIS A 148 -17.05 -24.15 16.34
CA HIS A 148 -16.94 -22.92 17.13
C HIS A 148 -17.64 -23.07 18.50
N LYS A 149 -18.80 -23.74 18.54
CA LYS A 149 -19.59 -24.00 19.75
C LYS A 149 -19.01 -25.06 20.69
N LEU A 150 -17.90 -25.72 20.34
CA LEU A 150 -17.20 -26.66 21.24
C LEU A 150 -16.77 -25.91 22.52
N ALA A 151 -16.83 -26.59 23.68
CA ALA A 151 -16.64 -26.06 25.05
C ALA A 151 -15.54 -24.98 25.12
N PRO A 152 -15.72 -23.92 25.92
CA PRO A 152 -14.90 -22.72 25.82
C PRO A 152 -13.40 -23.06 25.96
N ALA A 153 -12.62 -22.63 24.97
CA ALA A 153 -11.24 -22.29 25.28
C ALA A 153 -11.29 -21.09 26.24
N GLU A 154 -10.21 -20.89 27.00
CA GLU A 154 -10.02 -19.72 27.87
C GLU A 154 -10.56 -18.41 27.28
N PRO A 155 -10.90 -17.39 28.10
CA PRO A 155 -11.39 -16.09 27.63
C PRO A 155 -10.38 -15.40 26.70
N ARG A 156 -10.45 -15.78 25.42
CA ARG A 156 -9.67 -15.24 24.30
C ARG A 156 -10.64 -14.64 23.29
N GLU A 157 -10.07 -13.85 22.38
CA GLU A 157 -10.79 -13.26 21.27
C GLU A 157 -11.58 -14.33 20.50
N GLN A 158 -12.87 -14.10 20.34
CA GLN A 158 -13.76 -15.05 19.68
C GLN A 158 -13.90 -14.61 18.22
N ARG A 159 -13.58 -15.50 17.28
CA ARG A 159 -13.77 -15.23 15.85
C ARG A 159 -14.71 -16.26 15.23
N VAL A 160 -15.50 -15.81 14.27
CA VAL A 160 -16.51 -16.62 13.59
C VAL A 160 -16.30 -16.57 12.08
N TRP A 161 -16.52 -17.71 11.43
CA TRP A 161 -16.56 -17.78 9.97
C TRP A 161 -17.90 -17.25 9.47
N TYR A 162 -17.84 -16.37 8.49
CA TYR A 162 -18.99 -15.75 7.86
C TYR A 162 -18.95 -15.94 6.34
N TRP A 163 -20.12 -16.13 5.76
CA TRP A 163 -20.34 -16.21 4.32
C TRP A 163 -21.60 -15.42 3.97
N GLY A 164 -21.60 -14.70 2.85
CA GLY A 164 -22.72 -13.82 2.45
C GLY A 164 -22.33 -12.37 2.20
N ALA A 165 -23.31 -11.50 1.91
CA ALA A 165 -23.14 -10.03 1.78
C ALA A 165 -22.86 -9.38 3.15
N PRO A 166 -22.24 -8.18 3.25
CA PRO A 166 -21.85 -7.26 2.17
C PRO A 166 -20.53 -7.62 1.46
N TYR A 167 -20.33 -7.05 0.28
CA TYR A 167 -19.04 -6.98 -0.39
C TYR A 167 -17.99 -6.28 0.48
N LEU A 168 -16.73 -6.71 0.38
CA LEU A 168 -15.67 -6.04 1.14
C LEU A 168 -15.34 -4.67 0.54
N ILE A 169 -15.26 -3.66 1.40
CA ILE A 169 -14.96 -2.27 1.10
C ILE A 169 -13.46 -2.02 1.35
N THR A 170 -12.82 -1.33 0.40
CA THR A 170 -11.44 -0.84 0.53
C THR A 170 -11.49 0.63 0.93
N GLU A 171 -11.23 0.93 2.20
CA GLU A 171 -11.35 2.31 2.72
C GLU A 171 -10.06 3.13 2.57
N ILE A 172 -8.93 2.44 2.37
CA ILE A 172 -7.59 3.04 2.30
C ILE A 172 -7.19 3.32 0.85
N MET A 173 -7.72 2.55 -0.10
CA MET A 173 -7.39 2.70 -1.52
C MET A 173 -8.48 3.49 -2.25
N ASN A 174 -8.09 4.57 -2.92
CA ASN A 174 -8.98 5.38 -3.76
C ASN A 174 -9.65 4.51 -4.84
N LYS A 175 -10.99 4.43 -4.82
CA LYS A 175 -11.95 4.16 -5.93
C LYS A 175 -11.67 3.01 -6.92
N PHE A 176 -10.66 2.18 -6.72
CA PHE A 176 -10.53 0.94 -7.46
C PHE A 176 -11.40 -0.12 -6.80
N ALA A 177 -12.60 -0.31 -7.35
CA ALA A 177 -13.47 -1.41 -6.98
C ALA A 177 -12.83 -2.73 -7.41
N TYR A 178 -11.92 -3.26 -6.58
CA TYR A 178 -11.50 -4.65 -6.73
C TYR A 178 -12.71 -5.52 -6.40
N ARG A 179 -13.27 -6.17 -7.42
CA ARG A 179 -14.43 -7.07 -7.27
C ARG A 179 -14.08 -8.44 -6.70
N THR A 180 -12.80 -8.70 -6.43
CA THR A 180 -12.33 -9.98 -5.89
C THR A 180 -12.71 -10.08 -4.41
N GLN A 181 -13.57 -11.04 -4.07
CA GLN A 181 -14.08 -11.27 -2.71
C GLN A 181 -13.87 -12.73 -2.31
N PRO A 182 -13.33 -12.98 -1.10
CA PRO A 182 -13.21 -14.33 -0.56
C PRO A 182 -14.59 -14.92 -0.31
N ASP A 183 -14.72 -16.23 -0.49
CA ASP A 183 -15.98 -16.96 -0.31
C ASP A 183 -16.43 -16.97 1.15
N MET A 184 -15.46 -17.12 2.05
CA MET A 184 -15.68 -17.07 3.50
C MET A 184 -14.69 -16.11 4.15
N ARG A 185 -15.07 -15.58 5.31
CA ARG A 185 -14.27 -14.61 6.06
C ARG A 185 -14.27 -14.97 7.53
N LEU A 186 -13.13 -14.84 8.19
CA LEU A 186 -13.04 -14.96 9.64
C LEU A 186 -13.04 -13.56 10.25
N ILE A 187 -13.92 -13.30 11.21
CA ILE A 187 -14.09 -11.96 11.82
C ILE A 187 -14.33 -12.07 13.32
N SER A 188 -13.90 -11.06 14.08
CA SER A 188 -14.16 -10.92 15.50
C SER A 188 -15.67 -10.93 15.82
N ALA A 189 -16.12 -11.86 16.66
CA ALA A 189 -17.53 -12.11 16.99
C ALA A 189 -18.26 -10.88 17.59
N PRO A 190 -17.63 -10.03 18.43
CA PRO A 190 -18.26 -8.80 18.90
C PRO A 190 -18.65 -7.83 17.76
N LEU A 191 -17.91 -7.81 16.64
CA LEU A 191 -18.26 -7.00 15.48
C LEU A 191 -19.53 -7.53 14.78
N VAL A 192 -19.75 -8.85 14.82
CA VAL A 192 -20.96 -9.48 14.26
C VAL A 192 -22.20 -9.20 15.10
N LYS A 193 -22.04 -9.10 16.43
CA LYS A 193 -23.14 -8.90 17.38
C LYS A 193 -23.55 -7.42 17.55
N LYS A 194 -22.73 -6.45 17.15
CA LYS A 194 -23.11 -5.04 17.07
C LYS A 194 -24.00 -4.79 15.84
N THR A 195 -25.23 -5.27 15.92
CA THR A 195 -26.28 -5.08 14.93
C THR A 195 -26.62 -3.58 14.80
N GLY A 196 -26.20 -2.95 13.70
CA GLY A 196 -26.64 -1.60 13.33
C GLY A 196 -25.74 -0.85 12.35
N VAL A 197 -24.44 -1.14 12.29
CA VAL A 197 -23.50 -0.46 11.38
C VAL A 197 -22.98 -1.46 10.36
N TYR A 198 -23.74 -1.64 9.28
CA TYR A 198 -23.45 -2.56 8.16
C TYR A 198 -22.05 -2.32 7.53
N GLU A 199 -21.49 -1.12 7.74
CA GLU A 199 -20.24 -0.65 7.14
C GLU A 199 -18.99 -1.31 7.77
N ASP A 200 -18.92 -1.48 9.09
CA ASP A 200 -17.70 -1.97 9.76
C ASP A 200 -17.39 -3.44 9.42
N PHE A 201 -18.44 -4.25 9.28
CA PHE A 201 -18.35 -5.66 8.93
C PHE A 201 -17.79 -5.87 7.51
N ALA A 202 -18.01 -4.89 6.63
CA ALA A 202 -17.59 -4.91 5.24
C ALA A 202 -16.12 -4.52 5.06
N LEU A 203 -15.40 -4.07 6.09
CA LEU A 203 -14.06 -3.51 5.92
C LEU A 203 -12.99 -4.61 5.91
N TRP A 204 -12.10 -4.56 4.91
CA TRP A 204 -10.98 -5.51 4.80
C TRP A 204 -10.08 -5.54 6.04
N TYR A 205 -9.87 -4.40 6.71
CA TYR A 205 -9.00 -4.34 7.89
C TYR A 205 -9.59 -5.00 9.14
N ASN A 206 -10.88 -5.34 9.13
CA ASN A 206 -11.56 -6.08 10.20
C ASN A 206 -11.60 -7.60 9.94
N GLN A 207 -11.06 -8.07 8.82
CA GLN A 207 -11.04 -9.50 8.49
C GLN A 207 -9.77 -10.15 9.05
N ASP A 208 -9.92 -11.25 9.78
CA ASP A 208 -8.82 -11.99 10.40
C ASP A 208 -8.15 -12.98 9.45
N CYS A 209 -8.96 -13.70 8.69
CA CYS A 209 -8.54 -14.67 7.68
C CYS A 209 -9.55 -14.66 6.52
N TRP A 210 -9.13 -15.18 5.37
CA TRP A 210 -10.01 -15.40 4.22
C TRP A 210 -10.20 -16.91 3.97
N GLY A 211 -11.27 -17.26 3.28
CA GLY A 211 -11.57 -18.62 2.87
C GLY A 211 -11.97 -18.68 1.40
N ASP A 212 -11.48 -19.71 0.70
CA ASP A 212 -11.78 -19.95 -0.71
C ASP A 212 -12.28 -21.38 -0.90
N ILE A 213 -13.38 -21.53 -1.64
CA ILE A 213 -14.12 -22.78 -1.78
C ILE A 213 -14.18 -23.17 -3.26
N LYS A 214 -13.77 -24.40 -3.54
CA LYS A 214 -13.82 -25.03 -4.86
C LYS A 214 -14.62 -26.31 -4.78
N ALA A 215 -15.40 -26.60 -5.82
CA ALA A 215 -16.32 -27.73 -5.81
C ALA A 215 -15.64 -29.09 -6.03
N SER A 216 -14.46 -29.13 -6.68
CA SER A 216 -13.76 -30.37 -7.03
C SER A 216 -12.36 -30.49 -6.41
N LYS A 217 -11.95 -31.73 -6.06
CA LYS A 217 -10.58 -32.03 -5.59
C LYS A 217 -9.48 -31.65 -6.58
N THR A 218 -9.79 -31.67 -7.89
CA THR A 218 -8.83 -31.35 -8.95
C THR A 218 -8.49 -29.86 -9.02
N GLN A 219 -9.18 -29.02 -8.23
CA GLN A 219 -9.01 -27.58 -8.18
C GLN A 219 -8.15 -27.14 -6.97
N GLY A 220 -7.46 -28.07 -6.32
CA GLY A 220 -6.55 -27.80 -5.20
C GLY A 220 -5.27 -27.02 -5.60
N PRO A 221 -4.42 -26.71 -4.61
CA PRO A 221 -3.29 -25.81 -4.81
C PRO A 221 -2.12 -26.37 -5.62
N VAL A 222 -1.91 -27.68 -5.68
CA VAL A 222 -0.73 -28.26 -6.33
C VAL A 222 -1.12 -29.01 -7.60
N VAL A 223 -0.52 -28.62 -8.72
CA VAL A 223 -0.58 -29.37 -9.99
C VAL A 223 0.84 -29.83 -10.31
N VAL A 224 1.09 -31.14 -10.27
CA VAL A 224 2.34 -31.74 -10.72
C VAL A 224 2.38 -31.68 -12.25
N ARG A 225 3.41 -31.08 -12.83
CA ARG A 225 3.70 -31.17 -14.28
C ARG A 225 5.04 -31.88 -14.49
N ARG A 226 5.24 -32.39 -15.73
CA ARG A 226 6.40 -33.20 -16.16
C ARG A 226 7.70 -32.74 -15.49
N ASN A 227 8.44 -33.71 -14.91
CA ASN A 227 9.71 -33.59 -14.16
C ASN A 227 9.60 -33.45 -12.62
N ASP A 228 8.50 -33.90 -12.00
CA ASP A 228 8.31 -33.95 -10.54
C ASP A 228 8.44 -32.59 -9.80
N GLU A 229 8.33 -31.49 -10.55
CA GLU A 229 8.24 -30.14 -9.98
C GLU A 229 6.77 -29.79 -9.67
N GLU A 230 6.51 -29.46 -8.42
CA GLU A 230 5.19 -29.03 -7.97
C GLU A 230 5.01 -27.55 -8.31
N THR A 231 3.93 -27.26 -9.03
CA THR A 231 3.58 -25.88 -9.38
C THR A 231 2.24 -25.52 -8.79
N LEU A 232 2.13 -24.27 -8.32
CA LEU A 232 0.88 -23.71 -7.88
C LEU A 232 -0.12 -23.74 -9.05
N SER A 233 -1.31 -24.29 -8.81
CA SER A 233 -2.43 -24.20 -9.75
C SER A 233 -2.60 -22.75 -10.17
N LYS A 234 -2.57 -22.47 -11.49
CA LYS A 234 -2.62 -21.08 -11.99
C LYS A 234 -3.82 -20.36 -11.39
N ASP A 235 -5.04 -20.86 -11.62
CA ASP A 235 -6.27 -20.16 -11.27
C ASP A 235 -6.50 -20.01 -9.75
N LEU A 236 -6.18 -21.03 -8.95
CA LEU A 236 -6.24 -20.90 -7.48
C LEU A 236 -5.15 -19.96 -6.96
N GLY A 237 -3.95 -20.05 -7.54
CA GLY A 237 -2.83 -19.18 -7.21
C GLY A 237 -3.15 -17.71 -7.46
N GLU A 238 -3.80 -17.39 -8.58
CA GLU A 238 -4.26 -16.03 -8.91
C GLU A 238 -5.18 -15.48 -7.81
N GLN A 239 -6.18 -16.26 -7.39
CA GLN A 239 -7.17 -15.86 -6.38
C GLN A 239 -6.56 -15.72 -4.99
N VAL A 240 -5.74 -16.68 -4.56
CA VAL A 240 -5.04 -16.64 -3.26
C VAL A 240 -4.13 -15.42 -3.17
N VAL A 241 -3.40 -15.10 -4.24
CA VAL A 241 -2.55 -13.91 -4.32
C VAL A 241 -3.39 -12.63 -4.25
N ASP A 242 -4.52 -12.59 -4.94
CA ASP A 242 -5.44 -11.46 -4.91
C ASP A 242 -6.06 -11.22 -3.52
N TYR A 243 -6.51 -12.26 -2.83
CA TYR A 243 -7.02 -12.12 -1.47
C TYR A 243 -5.90 -11.67 -0.52
N ALA A 244 -4.72 -12.27 -0.62
CA ALA A 244 -3.59 -11.92 0.24
C ALA A 244 -3.11 -10.49 0.03
N ARG A 245 -2.99 -10.01 -1.21
CA ARG A 245 -2.55 -8.63 -1.50
C ARG A 245 -3.56 -7.60 -1.00
N LEU A 246 -4.87 -7.87 -1.15
CA LEU A 246 -5.91 -6.99 -0.63
C LEU A 246 -5.90 -7.02 0.90
N HIS A 247 -5.83 -8.19 1.52
CA HIS A 247 -5.75 -8.32 2.97
C HIS A 247 -4.54 -7.57 3.56
N LEU A 248 -3.33 -7.76 3.01
CA LEU A 248 -2.09 -7.11 3.48
C LEU A 248 -2.02 -5.60 3.17
N SER A 249 -2.68 -5.12 2.11
CA SER A 249 -2.70 -3.70 1.77
C SER A 249 -3.79 -2.92 2.49
N GLN A 250 -4.81 -3.62 3.00
CA GLN A 250 -5.91 -3.01 3.73
C GLN A 250 -5.78 -3.18 5.24
N ARG A 251 -5.10 -4.21 5.76
CA ARG A 251 -4.91 -4.40 7.20
C ARG A 251 -3.52 -3.91 7.64
N PRO A 252 -3.44 -2.76 8.34
CA PRO A 252 -2.19 -2.22 8.89
C PRO A 252 -1.42 -3.23 9.71
N PHE A 253 -0.09 -3.18 9.60
CA PHE A 253 0.82 -3.96 10.46
C PHE A 253 0.51 -5.47 10.48
N LEU A 254 -0.06 -6.00 9.39
CA LEU A 254 -0.20 -7.43 9.17
C LEU A 254 1.06 -7.96 8.46
N LEU A 255 1.74 -8.91 9.09
CA LEU A 255 3.02 -9.46 8.61
C LEU A 255 2.84 -10.53 7.52
N PHE A 256 1.75 -11.30 7.60
CA PHE A 256 1.36 -12.32 6.62
C PHE A 256 -0.16 -12.53 6.67
N SER A 257 -0.71 -13.05 5.58
CA SER A 257 -2.14 -13.31 5.42
C SER A 257 -2.42 -14.81 5.57
N VAL A 258 -3.45 -15.17 6.34
CA VAL A 258 -3.85 -16.56 6.58
C VAL A 258 -5.13 -16.88 5.80
N GLY A 259 -5.12 -18.03 5.12
CA GLY A 259 -6.24 -18.53 4.34
C GLY A 259 -6.65 -19.96 4.67
N LEU A 260 -7.93 -20.28 4.51
CA LEU A 260 -8.45 -21.65 4.48
C LEU A 260 -8.96 -21.95 3.07
N VAL A 261 -8.39 -22.95 2.40
CA VAL A 261 -8.84 -23.37 1.07
C VAL A 261 -9.50 -24.75 1.19
N VAL A 262 -10.76 -24.84 0.76
CA VAL A 262 -11.52 -26.09 0.68
C VAL A 262 -11.76 -26.41 -0.79
N PHE A 263 -11.48 -27.64 -1.22
CA PHE A 263 -11.63 -28.08 -2.61
C PHE A 263 -12.19 -29.50 -2.65
N GLY A 264 -13.47 -29.62 -3.01
CA GLY A 264 -14.24 -30.85 -2.84
C GLY A 264 -14.29 -31.26 -1.37
N SER A 265 -13.91 -32.50 -1.07
CA SER A 265 -13.74 -33.00 0.30
C SER A 265 -12.31 -32.91 0.84
N SER A 266 -11.45 -32.07 0.23
CA SER A 266 -10.10 -31.80 0.72
C SER A 266 -9.95 -30.37 1.22
N PHE A 267 -8.97 -30.12 2.09
CA PHE A 267 -8.62 -28.78 2.53
C PHE A 267 -7.10 -28.60 2.73
N SER A 268 -6.68 -27.34 2.67
CA SER A 268 -5.35 -26.87 3.05
C SER A 268 -5.45 -25.50 3.74
N LEU A 269 -4.53 -25.23 4.65
CA LEU A 269 -4.30 -23.89 5.20
C LEU A 269 -3.19 -23.20 4.41
N ALA A 270 -3.29 -21.89 4.22
CA ALA A 270 -2.33 -21.08 3.50
C ALA A 270 -1.77 -19.98 4.40
N ILE A 271 -0.45 -19.77 4.34
CA ILE A 271 0.21 -18.56 4.83
C ILE A 271 0.84 -17.87 3.63
N VAL A 272 0.45 -16.61 3.41
CA VAL A 272 0.94 -15.79 2.29
C VAL A 272 1.65 -14.57 2.83
N ASP A 273 2.90 -14.37 2.44
CA ASP A 273 3.72 -13.22 2.82
C ASP A 273 4.44 -12.63 1.60
N ARG A 274 5.43 -11.76 1.84
CA ARG A 274 6.18 -11.07 0.77
C ARG A 274 7.10 -11.98 -0.04
N ASP A 275 7.47 -13.15 0.48
CA ASP A 275 8.27 -14.17 -0.22
C ASP A 275 7.41 -15.20 -0.99
N GLY A 276 6.07 -15.12 -0.91
CA GLY A 276 5.14 -16.02 -1.62
C GLY A 276 4.14 -16.73 -0.71
N VAL A 277 3.73 -17.94 -1.10
CA VAL A 277 2.72 -18.74 -0.38
C VAL A 277 3.28 -20.09 0.05
N ILE A 278 2.93 -20.51 1.25
CA ILE A 278 3.13 -21.86 1.77
C ILE A 278 1.76 -22.45 2.10
N PHE A 279 1.50 -23.65 1.58
CA PHE A 279 0.30 -24.42 1.91
C PHE A 279 0.68 -25.52 2.89
N SER A 280 -0.21 -25.81 3.82
CA SER A 280 -0.13 -27.04 4.60
C SER A 280 -0.36 -28.26 3.70
N PRO A 281 0.01 -29.48 4.15
CA PRO A 281 -0.30 -30.71 3.43
C PRO A 281 -1.79 -30.80 3.16
N THR A 282 -2.15 -31.31 1.98
CA THR A 282 -3.56 -31.52 1.62
C THR A 282 -4.11 -32.68 2.46
N ARG A 283 -5.26 -32.46 3.09
CA ARG A 283 -5.93 -33.48 3.90
C ARG A 283 -7.41 -33.60 3.54
N ASP A 284 -7.88 -34.85 3.53
CA ASP A 284 -9.30 -35.16 3.36
C ASP A 284 -10.08 -34.77 4.62
N ILE A 285 -11.15 -34.01 4.44
CA ILE A 285 -12.04 -33.50 5.49
C ILE A 285 -12.65 -34.64 6.31
N TRP A 286 -13.00 -35.75 5.64
CA TRP A 286 -13.72 -36.86 6.27
C TRP A 286 -12.76 -37.88 6.86
N GLY A 287 -11.67 -38.19 6.15
CA GLY A 287 -10.60 -39.06 6.62
C GLY A 287 -9.82 -38.47 7.80
N ASN A 288 -9.63 -37.14 7.83
CA ASN A 288 -8.85 -36.43 8.85
C ASN A 288 -9.65 -35.30 9.51
N HIS A 289 -10.87 -35.61 9.92
CA HIS A 289 -11.77 -34.68 10.60
C HIS A 289 -11.15 -34.03 11.85
N GLU A 290 -10.22 -34.70 12.54
CA GLU A 290 -9.47 -34.13 13.66
C GLU A 290 -8.64 -32.89 13.26
N LEU A 291 -7.97 -32.91 12.11
CA LEU A 291 -7.18 -31.76 11.63
C LEU A 291 -8.07 -30.61 11.19
N LEU A 292 -9.22 -30.89 10.57
CA LEU A 292 -10.21 -29.84 10.27
C LEU A 292 -10.73 -29.19 11.54
N ILE A 293 -11.09 -30.00 12.55
CA ILE A 293 -11.52 -29.51 13.87
C ILE A 293 -10.42 -28.62 14.45
N ARG A 294 -9.16 -29.06 14.44
CA ARG A 294 -8.03 -28.27 14.94
C ARG A 294 -7.85 -26.97 14.17
N GLY A 295 -7.89 -26.99 12.84
CA GLY A 295 -7.72 -25.82 11.99
C GLY A 295 -8.79 -24.77 12.26
N VAL A 296 -10.07 -25.14 12.13
CA VAL A 296 -11.21 -24.23 12.35
C VAL A 296 -11.24 -23.73 13.79
N ARG A 297 -11.00 -24.61 14.77
CA ARG A 297 -10.97 -24.24 16.18
C ARG A 297 -9.80 -23.33 16.49
N SER A 298 -8.63 -23.60 15.93
CA SER A 298 -7.45 -22.79 16.21
C SER A 298 -7.64 -21.37 15.70
N LEU A 299 -8.00 -21.21 14.42
CA LEU A 299 -8.26 -19.91 13.82
C LEU A 299 -9.37 -19.14 14.58
N GLY A 300 -10.45 -19.84 14.96
CA GLY A 300 -11.59 -19.22 15.62
C GLY A 300 -11.40 -18.88 17.10
N ARG A 301 -10.53 -19.60 17.84
CA ARG A 301 -10.54 -19.57 19.32
C ARG A 301 -9.18 -19.69 20.01
N VAL A 302 -8.14 -20.22 19.36
CA VAL A 302 -6.87 -20.57 20.04
C VAL A 302 -5.73 -19.66 19.59
N ALA A 303 -5.62 -19.42 18.28
CA ALA A 303 -4.61 -18.56 17.69
C ALA A 303 -4.79 -17.12 18.20
N SER A 304 -3.71 -16.55 18.77
CA SER A 304 -3.66 -15.12 19.06
C SER A 304 -3.60 -14.31 17.77
N SER A 305 -3.89 -13.01 17.83
CA SER A 305 -3.81 -12.14 16.66
C SER A 305 -2.38 -12.10 16.07
N VAL A 306 -1.36 -12.17 16.93
CA VAL A 306 0.06 -12.34 16.51
C VAL A 306 0.29 -13.68 15.81
N THR A 307 -0.35 -14.75 16.27
CA THR A 307 -0.31 -16.07 15.61
C THR A 307 -0.91 -15.99 14.20
N LEU A 308 -1.94 -15.15 14.01
CA LEU A 308 -2.59 -14.89 12.72
C LEU A 308 -1.90 -13.80 11.88
N GLY A 309 -0.80 -13.24 12.35
CA GLY A 309 0.06 -12.35 11.59
C GLY A 309 0.09 -10.90 12.03
N GLU A 310 -0.60 -10.50 13.11
CA GLU A 310 -0.43 -9.15 13.65
C GLU A 310 1.00 -8.93 14.17
N ASP A 311 1.52 -7.74 13.91
CA ASP A 311 2.84 -7.33 14.34
C ASP A 311 2.91 -7.17 15.87
N PRO A 312 3.74 -7.95 16.59
CA PRO A 312 3.82 -7.94 18.06
C PRO A 312 4.45 -6.67 18.63
N THR A 313 4.99 -5.80 17.78
CA THR A 313 5.58 -4.51 18.19
C THR A 313 4.59 -3.36 18.07
N VAL A 314 3.33 -3.65 17.76
CA VAL A 314 2.27 -2.66 17.53
C VAL A 314 1.03 -3.02 18.35
N GLY A 315 0.39 -2.02 18.94
CA GLY A 315 -0.84 -2.17 19.71
C GLY A 315 -1.94 -1.25 19.21
N ARG A 316 -3.17 -1.76 19.06
CA ARG A 316 -4.35 -0.96 18.69
C ARG A 316 -4.93 -0.29 19.93
N LEU A 317 -5.07 1.04 19.91
CA LEU A 317 -5.68 1.78 21.02
C LEU A 317 -7.21 1.82 20.92
N PRO A 318 -7.92 1.90 22.07
CA PRO A 318 -9.38 1.99 22.07
C PRO A 318 -9.86 3.36 21.55
N PRO A 319 -10.88 3.40 20.67
CA PRO A 319 -11.43 4.66 20.14
C PRO A 319 -12.17 5.48 21.22
N GLY A 320 -12.35 6.78 20.96
CA GLY A 320 -13.10 7.70 21.81
C GLY A 320 -12.38 8.19 23.07
N LYS A 321 -11.18 7.67 23.37
CA LYS A 321 -10.34 8.15 24.47
C LYS A 321 -9.48 9.34 24.03
N SER A 322 -9.20 10.27 24.94
CA SER A 322 -8.36 11.45 24.66
C SER A 322 -7.00 11.38 25.32
N LEU A 323 -5.97 11.84 24.62
CA LEU A 323 -4.58 11.91 25.05
C LEU A 323 -4.13 13.37 25.18
N LYS A 324 -3.26 13.66 26.15
CA LYS A 324 -2.73 15.01 26.35
C LYS A 324 -1.64 15.31 25.33
N ILE A 325 -1.68 16.49 24.71
CA ILE A 325 -0.61 17.00 23.86
C ILE A 325 0.29 17.91 24.71
N ALA A 326 1.60 17.69 24.66
CA ALA A 326 2.61 18.48 25.33
C ALA A 326 2.74 19.86 24.68
N SER A 327 1.82 20.78 24.97
CA SER A 327 1.86 22.13 24.42
C SER A 327 2.58 23.13 25.31
N SER A 328 3.42 23.97 24.70
CA SER A 328 4.05 25.12 25.36
C SER A 328 3.08 26.28 25.63
N SER A 329 1.92 26.30 24.95
CA SER A 329 1.10 27.53 24.84
C SER A 329 -0.35 27.37 25.31
N SER A 330 -0.83 26.15 25.60
CA SER A 330 -2.08 25.97 26.36
C SER A 330 -2.19 24.58 27.00
N SER A 331 -2.52 24.53 28.29
CA SER A 331 -2.64 23.29 29.09
C SER A 331 -3.88 22.44 28.78
N LYS A 332 -4.53 22.61 27.61
CA LYS A 332 -5.81 21.96 27.26
C LYS A 332 -5.84 21.22 25.91
N ALA A 333 -4.80 21.29 25.07
CA ALA A 333 -4.81 20.58 23.80
C ALA A 333 -4.86 19.05 24.01
N ARG A 334 -5.86 18.40 23.43
CA ARG A 334 -6.04 16.94 23.50
C ARG A 334 -6.20 16.35 22.11
N TYR A 335 -5.65 15.16 21.91
CA TYR A 335 -5.92 14.33 20.75
C TYR A 335 -6.95 13.25 21.13
N THR A 336 -8.13 13.29 20.52
CA THR A 336 -9.13 12.23 20.71
C THR A 336 -8.95 11.16 19.65
N ILE A 337 -8.82 9.91 20.09
CA ILE A 337 -8.68 8.76 19.22
C ILE A 337 -9.98 8.59 18.43
N PRO A 338 -9.93 8.62 17.07
CA PRO A 338 -11.13 8.59 16.25
C PRO A 338 -11.86 7.24 16.34
N HIS A 339 -13.19 7.28 16.18
CA HIS A 339 -14.03 6.07 16.07
C HIS A 339 -13.94 5.38 14.70
N GLY A 340 -13.47 6.08 13.66
CA GLY A 340 -13.28 5.53 12.33
C GLY A 340 -12.01 4.66 12.24
N TYR A 341 -11.10 5.04 11.35
CA TYR A 341 -9.88 4.27 11.10
C TYR A 341 -9.05 4.02 12.38
N PRO A 342 -8.58 2.78 12.63
CA PRO A 342 -7.89 2.43 13.86
C PRO A 342 -6.59 3.22 14.09
N THR A 343 -6.34 3.52 15.35
CA THR A 343 -5.10 4.17 15.82
C THR A 343 -4.17 3.16 16.47
N PHE A 344 -2.90 3.19 16.07
CA PHE A 344 -1.87 2.26 16.49
C PHE A 344 -0.78 2.96 17.30
N LEU A 345 -0.40 2.35 18.41
CA LEU A 345 0.81 2.63 19.16
C LEU A 345 1.90 1.67 18.69
N ILE A 346 3.10 2.18 18.44
CA ILE A 346 4.23 1.41 17.91
C ILE A 346 5.39 1.50 18.91
N SER A 347 6.00 0.36 19.20
CA SER A 347 7.14 0.26 20.10
C SER A 347 8.34 1.08 19.59
N PRO A 348 9.26 1.47 20.48
CA PRO A 348 10.48 2.16 20.08
C PRO A 348 11.25 1.40 19.01
N ILE A 349 11.64 2.13 17.96
CA ILE A 349 12.47 1.57 16.89
C ILE A 349 13.87 1.37 17.45
N ARG A 350 14.48 0.19 17.23
CA ARG A 350 15.82 -0.12 17.75
C ARG A 350 16.83 0.92 17.26
N GLY A 351 17.60 1.50 18.18
CA GLY A 351 18.55 2.56 17.85
C GLY A 351 17.97 3.98 17.91
N ASP A 352 16.68 4.15 18.22
CA ASP A 352 16.14 5.46 18.60
C ASP A 352 16.75 5.89 19.96
N PRO A 353 17.59 6.96 20.00
CA PRO A 353 18.27 7.37 21.22
C PRO A 353 17.29 7.78 22.34
N GLU A 354 16.13 8.29 21.98
CA GLU A 354 15.10 8.74 22.93
C GLU A 354 14.12 7.62 23.30
N LYS A 355 14.22 6.43 22.69
CA LYS A 355 13.33 5.29 22.89
C LYS A 355 11.84 5.68 22.81
N ARG A 356 11.46 6.49 21.80
CA ARG A 356 10.10 7.01 21.68
C ARG A 356 9.13 5.94 21.20
N PHE A 357 7.95 5.94 21.78
CA PHE A 357 6.80 5.28 21.18
C PHE A 357 6.20 6.18 20.10
N TRP A 358 5.59 5.59 19.08
CA TRP A 358 5.00 6.32 17.96
C TRP A 358 3.51 6.05 17.85
N LEU A 359 2.71 7.10 17.74
CA LEU A 359 1.26 7.02 17.58
C LEU A 359 0.85 7.44 16.16
N THR A 360 0.16 6.55 15.42
CA THR A 360 -0.40 6.89 14.11
C THR A 360 -1.50 7.92 14.23
N ILE A 361 -1.52 8.90 13.33
CA ILE A 361 -2.55 9.95 13.29
C ILE A 361 -3.41 9.76 12.04
N GLY A 362 -4.66 9.34 12.24
CA GLY A 362 -5.64 9.17 11.17
C GLY A 362 -5.33 8.02 10.22
N LYS A 363 -5.87 8.12 9.00
CA LYS A 363 -5.63 7.16 7.91
C LYS A 363 -4.17 7.24 7.42
N PRO A 364 -3.60 6.15 6.88
CA PRO A 364 -2.31 6.23 6.20
C PRO A 364 -2.36 7.24 5.05
N LEU A 365 -1.23 7.90 4.80
CA LEU A 365 -1.03 8.71 3.59
C LEU A 365 -0.91 7.81 2.36
N TRP A 366 -0.36 6.60 2.52
CA TRP A 366 -0.17 5.63 1.44
C TRP A 366 -0.14 4.19 1.95
N SER A 367 -0.63 3.27 1.12
CA SER A 367 -0.47 1.82 1.27
C SER A 367 -0.25 1.16 -0.09
N SER A 368 0.74 0.28 -0.20
CA SER A 368 1.05 -0.44 -1.43
C SER A 368 0.17 -1.69 -1.61
N PRO A 369 -0.50 -1.86 -2.77
CA PRO A 369 -1.28 -3.07 -3.07
C PRO A 369 -0.44 -4.24 -3.60
N SER A 370 0.87 -4.07 -3.79
CA SER A 370 1.76 -5.12 -4.30
C SER A 370 1.95 -6.22 -3.25
N LEU A 371 1.90 -7.51 -3.63
CA LEU A 371 2.18 -8.63 -2.72
C LEU A 371 3.69 -8.83 -2.50
N THR A 372 4.46 -8.95 -3.58
CA THR A 372 5.89 -9.35 -3.56
C THR A 372 6.85 -8.16 -3.65
N GLY A 373 6.33 -6.94 -3.68
CA GLY A 373 7.09 -5.71 -3.54
C GLY A 373 7.31 -5.30 -2.08
N ARG A 374 7.69 -4.04 -1.89
CA ARG A 374 8.04 -3.45 -0.58
C ARG A 374 6.89 -3.43 0.42
N GLY A 375 5.62 -3.55 -0.02
CA GLY A 375 4.47 -3.52 0.89
C GLY A 375 4.41 -2.27 1.76
N THR A 376 4.83 -1.12 1.21
CA THR A 376 5.06 0.12 1.96
C THR A 376 3.77 0.73 2.47
N TRP A 377 3.80 1.16 3.74
CA TRP A 377 2.82 2.03 4.36
C TRP A 377 3.48 3.32 4.82
N ILE A 378 2.77 4.44 4.67
CA ILE A 378 3.22 5.77 5.11
C ILE A 378 2.16 6.39 6.00
N TRP A 379 2.54 6.83 7.20
CA TRP A 379 1.64 7.47 8.17
C TRP A 379 2.21 8.78 8.69
N ARG A 380 1.33 9.70 9.05
CA ARG A 380 1.65 10.75 10.02
C ARG A 380 1.70 10.14 11.41
N VAL A 381 2.70 10.49 12.22
CA VAL A 381 2.84 10.01 13.60
C VAL A 381 3.20 11.13 14.56
N ARG A 382 2.89 10.95 15.85
CA ARG A 382 3.41 11.75 16.96
C ARG A 382 4.25 10.87 17.88
N ALA A 383 5.29 11.43 18.48
CA ALA A 383 6.02 10.75 19.54
C ALA A 383 5.16 10.72 20.81
N VAL A 384 5.26 9.65 21.57
CA VAL A 384 4.57 9.45 22.84
C VAL A 384 5.60 9.22 23.94
N ALA A 385 5.62 10.12 24.92
CA ALA A 385 6.30 9.91 26.18
C ALA A 385 5.39 9.14 27.14
N VAL A 386 5.94 8.11 27.77
CA VAL A 386 5.24 7.24 28.72
C VAL A 386 6.06 7.22 30.02
N ALA A 387 5.38 7.29 31.17
CA ALA A 387 6.03 7.25 32.47
C ALA A 387 6.83 5.94 32.67
N ALA A 388 8.02 6.03 33.28
CA ALA A 388 8.91 4.88 33.47
C ALA A 388 8.25 3.73 34.26
N THR A 389 7.48 4.05 35.30
CA THR A 389 6.74 3.06 36.10
C THR A 389 5.73 2.26 35.27
N THR A 390 5.06 2.91 34.31
CA THR A 390 4.15 2.23 33.37
C THR A 390 4.92 1.30 32.43
N LEU A 391 6.11 1.71 31.97
CA LEU A 391 6.94 0.92 31.07
C LEU A 391 7.59 -0.30 31.73
N GLU A 392 7.89 -0.24 33.03
CA GLU A 392 8.35 -1.40 33.80
C GLU A 392 7.29 -2.52 33.82
N GLN A 393 6.01 -2.15 33.88
CA GLN A 393 4.90 -3.10 33.87
C GLN A 393 4.50 -3.52 32.44
N TYR A 394 4.55 -2.59 31.49
CA TYR A 394 4.12 -2.79 30.11
C TYR A 394 5.19 -2.29 29.13
N PRO A 395 6.22 -3.10 28.83
CA PRO A 395 7.39 -2.65 28.07
C PRO A 395 7.15 -2.50 26.56
N THR A 396 6.08 -3.07 26.00
CA THR A 396 5.80 -3.07 24.55
C THR A 396 4.52 -2.35 24.22
N ALA A 397 4.41 -1.86 22.99
CA ALA A 397 3.21 -1.16 22.54
C ALA A 397 1.96 -2.04 22.58
N SER A 398 2.06 -3.34 22.26
CA SER A 398 0.92 -4.25 22.35
C SER A 398 0.44 -4.45 23.80
N LYS A 399 1.39 -4.61 24.75
CA LYS A 399 1.07 -4.70 26.19
C LYS A 399 0.47 -3.40 26.72
N LEU A 400 1.05 -2.24 26.35
CA LEU A 400 0.53 -0.92 26.70
C LEU A 400 -0.86 -0.68 26.14
N ALA A 401 -1.11 -1.05 24.87
CA ALA A 401 -2.39 -0.88 24.22
C ALA A 401 -3.47 -1.77 24.84
N ALA A 402 -3.13 -3.00 25.24
CA ALA A 402 -4.03 -3.86 25.99
C ALA A 402 -4.38 -3.24 27.34
N ALA A 403 -3.39 -2.76 28.11
CA ALA A 403 -3.60 -2.10 29.39
C ALA A 403 -4.33 -0.74 29.27
N ALA A 404 -4.19 -0.05 28.14
CA ALA A 404 -4.89 1.18 27.82
C ALA A 404 -6.42 1.04 27.74
N THR A 405 -6.94 -0.19 27.65
CA THR A 405 -8.39 -0.44 27.80
C THR A 405 -8.88 -0.16 29.23
N GLU A 406 -7.99 -0.24 30.22
CA GLU A 406 -8.24 0.10 31.61
C GLU A 406 -8.12 1.62 31.82
N SER A 407 -9.01 2.19 32.63
CA SER A 407 -9.07 3.63 32.85
C SER A 407 -7.87 4.08 33.71
N GLY A 408 -6.83 4.65 33.10
CA GLY A 408 -5.70 5.27 33.81
C GLY A 408 -4.39 5.26 33.03
N VAL A 409 -4.09 4.17 32.32
CA VAL A 409 -2.82 4.02 31.58
C VAL A 409 -2.69 5.09 30.50
N LEU A 410 -3.73 5.31 29.69
CA LEU A 410 -3.73 6.35 28.65
C LEU A 410 -3.55 7.77 29.21
N ALA A 411 -3.95 8.02 30.45
CA ALA A 411 -3.77 9.34 31.08
C ALA A 411 -2.29 9.66 31.38
N SER A 412 -1.42 8.63 31.40
CA SER A 412 0.03 8.78 31.53
C SER A 412 0.73 9.14 30.22
N PHE A 413 0.04 9.08 29.09
CA PHE A 413 0.64 9.34 27.78
C PHE A 413 0.70 10.84 27.52
N GLN A 414 1.85 11.29 27.05
CA GLN A 414 2.08 12.66 26.64
C GLN A 414 2.58 12.69 25.20
N LEU A 415 1.76 13.24 24.30
CA LEU A 415 2.07 13.33 22.87
C LEU A 415 2.90 14.55 22.57
N SER A 416 3.87 14.42 21.65
CA SER A 416 4.58 15.57 21.10
C SER A 416 3.64 16.48 20.30
N GLU A 417 3.90 17.79 20.31
CA GLU A 417 3.29 18.75 19.38
C GLU A 417 3.77 18.58 17.93
N ARG A 418 4.98 18.05 17.75
CA ARG A 418 5.54 17.78 16.43
C ARG A 418 4.89 16.55 15.79
N LEU A 419 4.59 16.66 14.49
CA LEU A 419 4.23 15.55 13.62
C LEU A 419 5.48 15.04 12.90
N TYR A 420 5.47 13.76 12.53
CA TYR A 420 6.52 13.08 11.78
C TYR A 420 5.91 12.15 10.74
N ILE A 421 6.73 11.62 9.84
CA ILE A 421 6.33 10.59 8.87
C ILE A 421 6.92 9.25 9.28
N LEU A 422 6.09 8.23 9.48
CA LEU A 422 6.50 6.84 9.61
C LEU A 422 6.35 6.13 8.27
N LYS A 423 7.44 5.53 7.79
CA LYS A 423 7.47 4.57 6.69
C LYS A 423 7.66 3.17 7.27
N ASN A 424 6.72 2.27 7.02
CA ASN A 424 6.82 0.84 7.35
C ASN A 424 6.87 0.04 6.04
N ALA A 425 7.94 -0.69 5.80
CA ALA A 425 8.17 -1.37 4.53
C ALA A 425 8.91 -2.72 4.73
N TRP A 426 8.98 -3.49 3.66
CA TRP A 426 9.74 -4.72 3.56
C TRP A 426 10.92 -4.51 2.60
N ARG A 427 12.14 -4.68 3.10
CA ARG A 427 13.37 -4.58 2.30
C ARG A 427 13.93 -5.96 1.98
N SER A 428 14.65 -6.06 0.88
CA SER A 428 15.44 -7.25 0.59
C SER A 428 16.60 -7.39 1.59
N SER A 429 16.81 -8.59 2.13
CA SER A 429 17.97 -8.89 2.98
C SER A 429 19.33 -8.70 2.29
N LYS A 430 19.36 -8.59 0.95
CA LYS A 430 20.58 -8.32 0.16
C LYS A 430 20.96 -6.85 0.08
N ARG A 431 20.08 -5.94 0.49
CA ARG A 431 20.31 -4.49 0.38
C ARG A 431 20.60 -3.90 1.76
N ALA A 432 21.37 -2.82 1.78
CA ALA A 432 21.45 -1.96 2.94
C ALA A 432 20.06 -1.41 3.31
N SER A 433 19.85 -1.14 4.59
CA SER A 433 18.60 -0.51 5.04
C SER A 433 18.59 0.97 4.66
N GLU A 434 17.42 1.52 4.33
CA GLU A 434 17.28 2.95 4.06
C GLU A 434 17.77 3.81 5.24
N ALA A 435 17.53 3.34 6.47
CA ALA A 435 18.04 4.00 7.67
C ALA A 435 19.58 4.05 7.71
N SER A 436 20.25 2.94 7.38
CA SER A 436 21.72 2.93 7.31
C SER A 436 22.28 3.84 6.22
N ILE A 437 21.56 4.00 5.10
CA ILE A 437 21.97 4.90 4.02
C ILE A 437 21.83 6.35 4.46
N TYR A 438 20.70 6.74 5.06
CA TYR A 438 20.53 8.07 5.64
C TYR A 438 21.60 8.39 6.69
N ASN A 439 21.85 7.45 7.61
CA ASN A 439 22.89 7.63 8.63
C ASN A 439 24.25 7.88 7.99
N LYS A 440 24.60 7.14 6.93
CA LYS A 440 25.87 7.32 6.21
C LYS A 440 25.95 8.68 5.51
N ILE A 441 24.87 9.12 4.86
CA ILE A 441 24.79 10.43 4.22
C ILE A 441 24.98 11.56 5.26
N HIS A 442 24.39 11.40 6.45
CA HIS A 442 24.40 12.41 7.50
C HIS A 442 25.62 12.37 8.44
N GLU A 443 26.58 11.45 8.25
CA GLU A 443 27.87 11.50 8.96
C GLU A 443 28.59 12.85 8.73
N GLY A 444 28.43 13.45 7.56
CA GLY A 444 28.92 14.79 7.22
C GLY A 444 27.92 15.93 7.54
N GLY A 445 26.97 15.71 8.44
CA GLY A 445 25.86 16.63 8.75
C GLY A 445 24.67 16.50 7.80
N THR A 446 23.54 17.11 8.18
CA THR A 446 22.29 17.11 7.40
C THR A 446 22.45 17.87 6.09
N ILE A 447 21.83 17.37 5.01
CA ILE A 447 21.78 18.07 3.72
C ILE A 447 20.49 18.91 3.65
N PRO A 448 20.56 20.24 3.53
CA PRO A 448 19.38 21.06 3.29
C PRO A 448 18.68 20.63 2.00
N GLY A 449 17.37 20.41 2.06
CA GLY A 449 16.58 19.91 0.93
C GLY A 449 16.66 18.39 0.72
N LEU A 450 17.24 17.63 1.66
CA LEU A 450 17.06 16.18 1.78
C LEU A 450 16.26 15.87 3.05
N ALA A 451 15.38 14.87 2.99
CA ALA A 451 14.64 14.42 4.16
C ALA A 451 15.58 13.96 5.28
N THR A 452 15.27 14.36 6.51
CA THR A 452 16.04 14.07 7.70
C THR A 452 15.45 12.87 8.43
N ILE A 453 16.29 11.85 8.65
CA ILE A 453 15.94 10.71 9.49
C ILE A 453 15.90 11.12 10.96
N VAL A 454 14.87 10.67 11.66
CA VAL A 454 14.72 10.79 13.11
C VAL A 454 15.20 9.52 13.80
N CYS A 455 14.73 8.37 13.32
CA CYS A 455 15.21 7.04 13.69
C CYS A 455 14.78 6.02 12.63
N GLY A 456 15.45 4.87 12.55
CA GLY A 456 15.05 3.81 11.63
C GLY A 456 15.87 2.54 11.81
N ASN A 457 15.24 1.38 11.65
CA ASN A 457 15.89 0.08 11.74
C ASN A 457 14.97 -1.05 11.24
N ASP A 458 15.53 -2.25 11.13
CA ASP A 458 14.71 -3.46 11.03
C ASP A 458 13.87 -3.65 12.30
N VAL A 459 12.74 -4.33 12.15
CA VAL A 459 11.80 -4.58 13.26
C VAL A 459 12.19 -5.87 13.98
N TYR A 460 12.23 -5.82 15.30
CA TYR A 460 12.53 -6.95 16.19
C TYR A 460 11.38 -7.12 17.16
N ASP A 461 10.98 -8.37 17.42
CA ASP A 461 10.07 -8.67 18.52
C ASP A 461 10.86 -8.68 19.87
N GLU A 462 10.13 -8.58 20.97
CA GLU A 462 10.68 -8.36 22.32
C GLU A 462 11.64 -9.49 22.71
N GLY A 463 12.90 -9.13 23.01
CA GLY A 463 13.93 -10.09 23.43
C GLY A 463 14.66 -10.79 22.28
N ASP A 464 14.27 -10.55 21.01
CA ASP A 464 14.92 -11.20 19.88
C ASP A 464 16.22 -10.54 19.43
N THR A 465 17.12 -11.40 18.94
CA THR A 465 18.38 -10.99 18.30
C THR A 465 18.24 -10.82 16.79
N GLU A 466 17.30 -11.55 16.16
CA GLU A 466 17.09 -11.55 14.70
C GLU A 466 15.85 -10.74 14.31
N PRO A 467 15.90 -9.97 13.20
CA PRO A 467 14.77 -9.17 12.76
C PRO A 467 13.63 -10.03 12.23
N ILE A 468 12.43 -9.47 12.25
CA ILE A 468 11.23 -10.04 11.64
C ILE A 468 11.47 -10.12 10.12
N SER A 469 11.55 -11.34 9.61
CA SER A 469 11.69 -11.65 8.18
C SER A 469 10.68 -12.71 7.75
N CYS A 470 10.31 -12.76 6.47
CA CYS A 470 9.41 -13.80 5.96
C CYS A 470 9.97 -15.21 6.23
N ARG A 471 11.27 -15.43 6.06
CA ARG A 471 11.94 -16.69 6.41
C ARG A 471 11.75 -17.07 7.88
N ARG A 472 11.94 -16.11 8.80
CA ARG A 472 11.73 -16.31 10.24
C ARG A 472 10.27 -16.59 10.57
N LEU A 473 9.34 -15.85 9.97
CA LEU A 473 7.89 -16.02 10.18
C LEU A 473 7.39 -17.39 9.74
N ARG A 474 8.07 -18.02 8.77
CA ARG A 474 7.82 -19.39 8.32
C ARG A 474 8.51 -20.47 9.17
N GLY A 475 9.33 -20.09 10.15
CA GLY A 475 10.08 -21.07 10.98
C GLY A 475 11.25 -21.74 10.25
N ILE A 476 11.72 -21.16 9.14
CA ILE A 476 12.88 -21.67 8.39
C ILE A 476 14.16 -21.16 9.08
N PRO A 477 15.10 -22.04 9.49
CA PRO A 477 16.35 -21.63 10.17
C PRO A 477 17.14 -20.61 9.35
N THR A 478 17.70 -19.59 10.01
CA THR A 478 18.52 -18.53 9.38
C THR A 478 19.96 -18.98 9.09
N VAL A 479 20.46 -19.99 9.82
CA VAL A 479 21.81 -20.55 9.65
C VAL A 479 21.76 -21.73 8.68
N ASN A 480 22.63 -21.72 7.69
CA ASN A 480 22.77 -22.84 6.74
C ASN A 480 23.24 -24.09 7.49
N THR A 481 22.52 -25.20 7.32
CA THR A 481 23.08 -26.53 7.54
C THR A 481 24.31 -26.69 6.63
N PRO A 482 25.43 -27.30 7.10
CA PRO A 482 26.60 -27.54 6.25
C PRO A 482 26.17 -28.25 4.96
N GLY A 483 26.40 -27.61 3.79
CA GLY A 483 26.01 -28.12 2.47
C GLY A 483 24.96 -27.31 1.70
N GLN A 484 24.26 -26.34 2.33
CA GLN A 484 23.40 -25.40 1.59
C GLN A 484 24.20 -24.17 1.09
N THR A 485 24.44 -24.11 -0.22
CA THR A 485 25.31 -23.13 -0.89
C THR A 485 24.62 -21.82 -1.33
N GLN A 486 23.40 -21.51 -0.87
CA GLN A 486 22.78 -20.21 -1.18
C GLN A 486 22.12 -19.55 0.02
N LYS A 487 22.60 -18.35 0.39
CA LYS A 487 21.82 -17.34 1.12
C LYS A 487 20.57 -17.01 0.28
N SER A 488 19.46 -17.69 0.50
CA SER A 488 18.19 -17.32 -0.12
C SER A 488 17.80 -15.91 0.35
N THR A 489 17.64 -14.98 -0.59
CA THR A 489 17.10 -13.64 -0.28
C THR A 489 15.76 -13.80 0.43
N THR A 490 15.50 -12.97 1.46
CA THR A 490 14.19 -12.90 2.11
C THR A 490 13.84 -11.43 2.36
N HIS A 491 12.55 -11.14 2.48
CA HIS A 491 12.08 -9.83 2.89
C HIS A 491 12.16 -9.66 4.41
N VAL A 492 12.71 -8.52 4.85
CA VAL A 492 12.88 -8.12 6.25
C VAL A 492 12.02 -6.89 6.50
N CYS A 493 11.24 -6.91 7.59
CA CYS A 493 10.40 -5.78 7.98
C CYS A 493 11.29 -4.65 8.53
N HIS A 494 11.09 -3.44 8.01
CA HIS A 494 11.89 -2.26 8.31
C HIS A 494 11.00 -1.05 8.55
N ARG A 495 11.37 -0.22 9.53
CA ARG A 495 10.67 1.03 9.87
C ARG A 495 11.62 2.19 9.91
N LEU A 496 11.11 3.34 9.45
CA LEU A 496 11.84 4.59 9.37
C LEU A 496 10.89 5.72 9.79
N VAL A 497 11.37 6.63 10.64
CA VAL A 497 10.68 7.88 10.97
C VAL A 497 11.47 9.04 10.38
N LEU A 498 10.81 9.86 9.57
CA LEU A 498 11.34 11.06 8.94
C LEU A 498 10.76 12.31 9.59
N ASN A 499 11.58 13.35 9.62
CA ASN A 499 11.27 14.62 10.25
C ASN A 499 10.43 15.54 9.37
N ASP A 500 10.59 15.42 8.06
CA ASP A 500 10.05 16.32 7.05
C ASP A 500 8.68 15.85 6.60
N ILE A 501 7.71 16.77 6.64
CA ILE A 501 6.35 16.57 6.14
C ILE A 501 6.20 17.43 4.90
N GLY A 502 5.63 16.84 3.86
CA GLY A 502 5.46 17.53 2.61
C GLY A 502 4.17 17.20 1.89
N GLN A 503 3.94 17.99 0.84
CA GLN A 503 2.89 17.84 -0.14
C GLN A 503 3.51 17.49 -1.49
N PRO A 504 2.79 16.78 -2.37
CA PRO A 504 3.29 16.46 -3.69
C PRO A 504 3.71 17.68 -4.49
N LEU A 505 4.78 17.56 -5.26
CA LEU A 505 5.41 18.69 -5.96
C LEU A 505 4.45 19.49 -6.85
N TRP A 506 3.44 18.85 -7.44
CA TRP A 506 2.48 19.47 -8.36
C TRP A 506 1.37 20.29 -7.68
N GLU A 507 1.33 20.34 -6.34
CA GLU A 507 0.44 21.25 -5.59
C GLU A 507 1.01 22.66 -5.44
N PHE A 508 2.11 22.98 -6.15
CA PHE A 508 2.65 24.33 -6.14
C PHE A 508 1.57 25.36 -6.52
N LYS A 509 1.60 26.51 -5.86
CA LYS A 509 0.64 27.60 -6.01
C LYS A 509 0.86 28.40 -7.30
N ASP A 510 2.13 28.58 -7.67
CA ASP A 510 2.62 29.37 -8.80
C ASP A 510 4.02 28.88 -9.24
N ALA A 511 4.46 29.36 -10.40
CA ALA A 511 5.74 29.05 -11.02
C ALA A 511 6.92 29.44 -10.13
N GLU A 512 6.79 30.52 -9.34
CA GLU A 512 7.83 30.95 -8.40
C GLU A 512 8.08 29.88 -7.33
N GLU A 513 7.01 29.33 -6.75
CA GLU A 513 7.12 28.23 -5.78
C GLU A 513 7.71 26.96 -6.39
N LEU A 514 7.30 26.59 -7.63
CA LEU A 514 7.91 25.45 -8.33
C LEU A 514 9.42 25.68 -8.57
N LEU A 515 9.80 26.87 -9.04
CA LEU A 515 11.20 27.19 -9.31
C LEU A 515 12.05 27.16 -8.03
N ASP A 516 11.58 27.77 -6.94
CA ASP A 516 12.29 27.78 -5.65
C ASP A 516 12.37 26.38 -5.01
N ALA A 517 11.31 25.58 -5.16
CA ALA A 517 11.30 24.17 -4.80
C ALA A 517 12.37 23.38 -5.57
N MET A 518 12.43 23.55 -6.89
CA MET A 518 13.39 22.82 -7.71
C MET A 518 14.83 23.27 -7.51
N LEU A 519 15.09 24.56 -7.24
CA LEU A 519 16.41 25.02 -6.78
C LEU A 519 16.84 24.26 -5.51
N SER A 520 15.94 24.16 -4.54
CA SER A 520 16.19 23.43 -3.29
C SER A 520 16.55 21.95 -3.54
N VAL A 521 15.82 21.28 -4.43
CA VAL A 521 16.02 19.87 -4.76
C VAL A 521 17.31 19.64 -5.54
N VAL A 522 17.62 20.47 -6.54
CA VAL A 522 18.83 20.32 -7.36
C VAL A 522 20.08 20.58 -6.54
N GLU A 523 20.06 21.57 -5.63
CA GLU A 523 21.15 21.82 -4.70
C GLU A 523 21.33 20.69 -3.68
N ALA A 524 20.24 20.15 -3.14
CA ALA A 524 20.30 18.97 -2.27
C ALA A 524 20.88 17.75 -3.00
N HIS A 525 20.47 17.52 -4.25
CA HIS A 525 21.00 16.47 -5.09
C HIS A 525 22.50 16.67 -5.40
N LYS A 526 22.94 17.91 -5.61
CA LYS A 526 24.37 18.25 -5.77
C LYS A 526 25.18 17.92 -4.52
N LEU A 527 24.71 18.34 -3.35
CA LEU A 527 25.35 18.05 -2.06
C LEU A 527 25.36 16.56 -1.71
N LEU A 528 24.34 15.82 -2.13
CA LEU A 528 24.29 14.35 -2.01
C LEU A 528 25.39 13.71 -2.85
N TYR A 529 25.58 14.18 -4.08
CA TYR A 529 26.64 13.72 -4.98
C TYR A 529 28.04 14.08 -4.48
N GLU A 530 28.24 15.28 -3.96
CA GLU A 530 29.51 15.71 -3.35
C GLU A 530 29.89 14.84 -2.13
N ARG A 531 28.90 14.24 -1.46
CA ARG A 531 29.11 13.22 -0.40
C ARG A 531 29.34 11.80 -0.94
N GLY A 532 29.45 11.65 -2.26
CA GLY A 532 29.72 10.39 -2.94
C GLY A 532 28.46 9.56 -3.21
N PHE A 533 27.25 10.13 -3.18
CA PHE A 533 26.01 9.38 -3.41
C PHE A 533 25.29 9.77 -4.70
N ILE A 534 24.83 8.77 -5.45
CA ILE A 534 23.83 8.93 -6.52
C ILE A 534 22.49 8.39 -6.03
N HIS A 535 21.37 9.05 -6.36
CA HIS A 535 20.05 8.69 -5.82
C HIS A 535 19.44 7.46 -6.53
N ARG A 536 19.49 7.42 -7.87
CA ARG A 536 19.05 6.30 -8.74
C ARG A 536 17.54 5.98 -8.76
N ASP A 537 16.73 6.79 -8.10
CA ASP A 537 15.28 6.58 -7.99
C ASP A 537 14.52 7.91 -7.93
N ILE A 538 14.95 8.88 -8.74
CA ILE A 538 14.24 10.15 -8.85
C ILE A 538 12.87 9.93 -9.51
N SER A 539 11.81 10.35 -8.83
CA SER A 539 10.44 10.29 -9.31
C SER A 539 9.58 11.35 -8.61
N PRO A 540 8.38 11.67 -9.12
CA PRO A 540 7.50 12.67 -8.49
C PRO A 540 7.07 12.30 -7.07
N GLY A 541 7.09 11.01 -6.71
CA GLY A 541 6.78 10.55 -5.36
C GLY A 541 7.90 10.76 -4.34
N ASN A 542 9.11 11.06 -4.81
CA ASN A 542 10.32 11.20 -3.99
C ASN A 542 10.77 12.66 -3.85
N ILE A 543 10.03 13.61 -4.42
CA ILE A 543 10.24 15.05 -4.28
C ILE A 543 8.95 15.67 -3.75
N MET A 544 9.05 16.39 -2.63
CA MET A 544 7.91 17.00 -1.96
C MET A 544 8.15 18.47 -1.67
N LEU A 545 7.11 19.29 -1.82
CA LEU A 545 7.04 20.62 -1.24
C LEU A 545 6.96 20.49 0.27
N ARG A 546 7.58 21.39 1.03
CA ARG A 546 7.39 21.44 2.48
C ARG A 546 5.97 21.87 2.79
N ASP A 547 5.36 21.23 3.78
CA ASP A 547 4.03 21.63 4.23
C ASP A 547 4.12 23.01 4.92
N PRO A 548 3.50 24.08 4.36
CA PRO A 548 3.57 25.41 4.94
C PRO A 548 2.83 25.50 6.28
N SER A 549 1.96 24.52 6.58
CA SER A 549 1.24 24.43 7.85
C SER A 549 2.04 23.75 8.97
N ASP A 550 3.22 23.17 8.66
CA ASP A 550 4.13 22.68 9.69
C ASP A 550 4.73 23.90 10.44
N PRO A 551 4.40 24.12 11.74
CA PRO A 551 4.85 25.28 12.50
C PRO A 551 6.37 25.38 12.62
N LEU A 552 7.09 24.29 12.32
CA LEU A 552 8.54 24.22 12.35
C LEU A 552 9.18 24.10 10.95
N SER A 553 8.39 24.27 9.88
CA SER A 553 8.89 24.36 8.49
C SER A 553 10.00 25.42 8.35
N SER A 554 9.85 26.54 9.03
CA SER A 554 10.82 27.66 9.07
C SER A 554 11.99 27.47 10.05
N SER A 555 11.93 26.49 10.96
CA SER A 555 12.96 26.22 11.98
C SER A 555 13.60 24.83 11.87
N ALA A 556 13.22 24.03 10.87
CA ALA A 556 13.89 22.78 10.54
C ALA A 556 15.36 23.05 10.16
N PRO A 557 16.29 22.11 10.40
CA PRO A 557 17.65 22.19 9.84
C PRO A 557 17.56 22.34 8.31
N GLY A 558 17.85 23.54 7.79
CA GLY A 558 17.63 23.89 6.38
C GLY A 558 16.37 24.72 6.08
N GLY A 559 15.77 25.39 7.08
CA GLY A 559 14.50 26.14 7.07
C GLY A 559 14.31 27.30 6.08
N SER A 560 15.09 27.36 4.99
CA SER A 560 14.86 28.25 3.84
C SER A 560 14.44 27.50 2.56
N ARG A 561 14.44 26.16 2.57
CA ARG A 561 14.21 25.33 1.37
C ARG A 561 12.75 24.97 1.19
N GLN A 562 12.17 25.29 0.04
CA GLN A 562 10.73 25.09 -0.25
C GLN A 562 10.36 23.62 -0.52
N ALA A 563 11.34 22.76 -0.83
CA ALA A 563 11.12 21.35 -1.12
C ALA A 563 12.26 20.47 -0.62
N PHE A 564 12.02 19.17 -0.59
CA PHE A 564 13.02 18.17 -0.23
C PHE A 564 12.93 16.88 -1.06
N LEU A 565 14.09 16.23 -1.21
CA LEU A 565 14.27 14.91 -1.79
C LEU A 565 14.16 13.83 -0.70
N MET A 566 13.65 12.65 -1.03
CA MET A 566 13.51 11.52 -0.09
C MET A 566 13.60 10.16 -0.79
N ASP A 567 13.50 9.07 -0.01
CA ASP A 567 13.57 7.67 -0.48
C ASP A 567 14.95 7.29 -1.06
N VAL A 568 15.99 7.44 -0.23
CA VAL A 568 17.38 7.12 -0.58
C VAL A 568 17.68 5.61 -0.57
N GLU A 569 16.68 4.74 -0.56
CA GLU A 569 16.86 3.29 -0.44
C GLU A 569 17.67 2.68 -1.61
N TYR A 570 17.63 3.34 -2.77
CA TYR A 570 18.40 2.98 -3.95
C TYR A 570 19.70 3.77 -4.07
N ALA A 571 20.03 4.67 -3.15
CA ALA A 571 21.24 5.45 -3.28
C ALA A 571 22.48 4.54 -3.24
N LYS A 572 23.50 4.89 -4.04
CA LYS A 572 24.76 4.14 -4.11
C LYS A 572 25.93 5.06 -3.83
N PHE A 573 26.86 4.57 -3.01
CA PHE A 573 28.17 5.19 -2.87
C PHE A 573 28.97 5.00 -4.16
N SER A 574 29.28 6.10 -4.84
CA SER A 574 30.24 6.20 -5.93
C SER A 574 31.61 6.46 -5.32
N ALA A 575 32.52 5.48 -5.40
CA ALA A 575 33.83 5.54 -4.75
C ALA A 575 34.74 6.69 -5.24
N THR A 576 34.34 7.41 -6.29
CA THR A 576 35.04 8.56 -6.83
C THR A 576 34.03 9.64 -7.27
N PRO A 577 34.21 10.90 -6.83
CA PRO A 577 33.55 12.06 -7.43
C PRO A 577 34.06 12.38 -8.85
N ASN A 578 35.15 11.72 -9.30
CA ASN A 578 35.90 12.06 -10.52
C ASN A 578 35.91 10.98 -11.62
N ASP A 579 35.32 9.79 -11.46
CA ASP A 579 35.28 8.80 -12.55
C ASP A 579 34.12 9.07 -13.52
N ALA A 580 34.27 10.17 -14.23
CA ALA A 580 33.64 10.42 -15.50
C ALA A 580 34.36 9.61 -16.61
N GLY A 581 34.20 8.29 -16.63
CA GLY A 581 34.68 7.42 -17.71
C GLY A 581 35.18 6.07 -17.18
N GLY A 582 35.04 4.93 -17.83
CA GLY A 582 34.44 4.56 -19.11
C GLY A 582 34.27 3.04 -19.10
N ILE A 583 33.84 2.48 -20.24
CA ILE A 583 33.85 1.05 -20.49
C ILE A 583 35.29 0.54 -20.38
N GLY A 584 35.52 -0.43 -19.49
CA GLY A 584 36.81 -1.09 -19.32
C GLY A 584 36.65 -2.32 -18.43
N ASP A 585 36.94 -3.47 -19.01
CA ASP A 585 36.93 -4.79 -18.39
C ASP A 585 37.91 -4.84 -17.20
N ASP A 586 37.49 -5.37 -16.05
CA ASP A 586 38.43 -5.82 -15.02
C ASP A 586 38.07 -7.26 -14.61
N GLU A 587 38.78 -8.19 -15.23
CA GLU A 587 38.86 -9.58 -14.81
C GLU A 587 39.73 -9.68 -13.56
N GLY A 588 39.11 -10.06 -12.44
CA GLY A 588 39.73 -10.91 -11.43
C GLY A 588 40.80 -10.29 -10.52
N LYS A 589 40.37 -9.79 -9.35
CA LYS A 589 41.06 -10.07 -8.08
C LYS A 589 40.06 -10.41 -6.98
N GLU A 590 40.04 -11.69 -6.62
CA GLU A 590 39.34 -12.22 -5.45
C GLU A 590 39.95 -11.61 -4.17
N GLY A 591 39.15 -10.85 -3.43
CA GLY A 591 39.50 -10.29 -2.13
C GLY A 591 38.26 -9.84 -1.37
N ASP A 592 37.83 -10.69 -0.43
CA ASP A 592 36.90 -10.48 0.69
C ASP A 592 35.55 -9.76 0.42
N GLY A 593 34.50 -10.56 0.20
CA GLY A 593 33.30 -10.50 1.03
C GLY A 593 32.23 -9.43 0.79
N SER A 594 32.42 -8.41 -0.05
CA SER A 594 31.38 -7.37 -0.23
C SER A 594 31.28 -6.74 -1.62
N GLU A 595 31.17 -7.54 -2.68
CA GLU A 595 30.58 -7.04 -3.92
C GLU A 595 29.04 -7.19 -3.88
N PRO A 596 28.27 -6.10 -3.85
CA PRO A 596 26.82 -6.17 -4.00
C PRO A 596 26.46 -6.56 -5.44
N PRO A 597 25.35 -7.29 -5.65
CA PRO A 597 24.99 -7.73 -6.98
C PRO A 597 24.77 -6.51 -7.90
N PRO A 598 25.10 -6.60 -9.20
CA PRO A 598 24.57 -5.65 -10.18
C PRO A 598 23.03 -5.61 -10.08
N PHE A 599 22.42 -4.53 -10.57
CA PHE A 599 20.96 -4.45 -10.75
C PHE A 599 20.42 -5.80 -11.23
N PRO A 600 19.25 -6.26 -10.74
CA PRO A 600 18.77 -7.62 -10.90
C PRO A 600 19.20 -8.24 -12.24
N ARG A 601 20.08 -9.25 -12.19
CA ARG A 601 20.59 -9.98 -13.38
C ARG A 601 19.45 -10.58 -14.24
N LYS A 602 18.22 -10.54 -13.72
CA LYS A 602 16.95 -10.69 -14.42
C LYS A 602 16.04 -9.56 -13.97
N ILE A 603 15.56 -8.76 -14.92
CA ILE A 603 14.36 -7.93 -14.76
C ILE A 603 13.31 -8.83 -14.08
N PRO A 604 12.71 -8.45 -12.94
CA PRO A 604 11.54 -9.17 -12.45
C PRO A 604 10.53 -9.19 -13.59
N ARG A 605 10.29 -10.36 -14.19
CA ARG A 605 9.09 -10.56 -15.01
C ARG A 605 7.94 -10.58 -14.00
N GLY A 606 7.50 -9.38 -13.62
CA GLY A 606 6.49 -9.14 -12.60
C GLY A 606 6.39 -7.66 -12.23
N PRO A 607 5.20 -7.18 -11.79
CA PRO A 607 4.81 -5.77 -11.81
C PRO A 607 5.21 -5.04 -10.52
N THR A 608 6.47 -5.14 -10.14
CA THR A 608 7.12 -4.02 -9.41
C THR A 608 7.22 -2.76 -10.30
N MET A 609 6.73 -2.83 -11.54
CA MET A 609 6.66 -1.80 -12.57
C MET A 609 5.48 -0.83 -12.38
N THR A 610 5.52 0.02 -11.36
CA THR A 610 4.57 1.14 -11.26
C THR A 610 5.30 2.46 -11.02
N GLY A 611 5.09 3.44 -11.91
CA GLY A 611 5.47 4.85 -11.71
C GLY A 611 6.90 5.23 -12.13
N THR A 612 7.92 4.67 -11.48
CA THR A 612 9.31 5.17 -11.64
C THR A 612 9.87 5.02 -13.05
N MET A 613 9.52 3.96 -13.80
CA MET A 613 10.11 3.74 -15.14
C MET A 613 9.83 4.90 -16.11
N GLN A 614 8.71 5.61 -15.98
CA GLN A 614 8.39 6.78 -16.82
C GLN A 614 9.37 7.94 -16.61
N PHE A 615 10.06 7.95 -15.46
CA PHE A 615 11.05 8.93 -15.06
C PHE A 615 12.49 8.42 -15.19
N GLN A 616 12.70 7.14 -15.57
CA GLN A 616 14.05 6.66 -15.84
C GLN A 616 14.63 7.36 -17.07
N ALA A 617 15.90 7.72 -16.95
CA ALA A 617 16.69 8.30 -18.02
C ALA A 617 16.70 7.40 -19.27
N ARG A 618 16.72 8.01 -20.46
CA ARG A 618 16.66 7.30 -21.73
C ARG A 618 17.73 6.22 -21.87
N GLN A 619 18.98 6.55 -21.54
CA GLN A 619 20.09 5.58 -21.63
C GLN A 619 19.77 4.35 -20.76
N VAL A 620 19.30 4.53 -19.53
CA VAL A 620 18.90 3.41 -18.66
C VAL A 620 17.83 2.52 -19.31
N LEU A 621 16.81 3.12 -19.93
CA LEU A 621 15.75 2.39 -20.64
C LEU A 621 16.29 1.60 -21.84
N GLU A 622 17.25 2.14 -22.58
CA GLU A 622 17.90 1.47 -23.72
C GLU A 622 18.69 0.24 -23.26
N GLY A 623 19.46 0.35 -22.17
CA GLY A 623 20.15 -0.80 -21.57
C GLY A 623 19.17 -1.91 -21.16
N VAL A 624 18.01 -1.54 -20.61
CA VAL A 624 16.95 -2.50 -20.26
C VAL A 624 16.43 -3.22 -21.50
N LYS A 625 16.25 -2.52 -22.64
CA LYS A 625 15.79 -3.12 -23.91
C LYS A 625 16.81 -4.08 -24.52
N LEU A 626 18.10 -3.75 -24.45
CA LEU A 626 19.19 -4.56 -25.00
C LEU A 626 19.46 -5.84 -24.17
N GLY A 627 18.79 -6.00 -23.04
CA GLY A 627 18.79 -7.21 -22.24
C GLY A 627 19.96 -7.32 -21.24
N PRO A 628 20.03 -8.42 -20.48
CA PRO A 628 20.87 -8.53 -19.27
C PRO A 628 22.38 -8.40 -19.48
N GLN A 629 22.86 -8.54 -20.73
CA GLN A 629 24.28 -8.39 -21.06
C GLN A 629 24.69 -6.93 -21.28
N HIS A 630 23.73 -6.01 -21.40
CA HIS A 630 23.95 -4.59 -21.64
C HIS A 630 23.61 -3.78 -20.38
N THR A 631 24.45 -3.92 -19.34
CA THR A 631 24.29 -3.14 -18.10
C THR A 631 24.83 -1.73 -18.28
N ILE A 632 23.95 -0.75 -18.13
CA ILE A 632 24.35 0.67 -18.07
C ILE A 632 24.59 1.05 -16.61
N THR A 633 25.80 1.53 -16.34
CA THR A 633 26.14 2.11 -15.04
C THR A 633 25.45 3.46 -14.90
N GLN A 634 24.49 3.54 -13.99
CA GLN A 634 23.84 4.81 -13.68
C GLN A 634 24.83 5.80 -13.08
N THR A 635 24.94 6.95 -13.72
CA THR A 635 25.64 8.17 -13.31
C THR A 635 24.67 9.24 -12.81
N ILE A 636 25.20 10.33 -12.24
CA ILE A 636 24.42 11.53 -11.85
C ILE A 636 23.59 12.13 -12.96
N HIS A 637 24.07 12.06 -14.21
CA HIS A 637 23.40 12.68 -15.35
C HIS A 637 22.04 12.04 -15.63
N HIS A 638 21.90 10.75 -15.30
CA HIS A 638 20.62 10.08 -15.35
C HIS A 638 19.65 10.60 -14.28
N ASP A 639 20.12 10.87 -13.06
CA ASP A 639 19.29 11.48 -12.02
C ASP A 639 18.86 12.90 -12.47
N ILE A 640 19.72 13.69 -13.12
CA ILE A 640 19.38 15.03 -13.65
C ILE A 640 18.35 14.96 -14.79
N GLU A 641 18.45 13.98 -15.70
CA GLU A 641 17.41 13.73 -16.71
C GLU A 641 16.08 13.39 -16.03
N SER A 642 16.10 12.52 -15.02
CA SER A 642 14.92 12.18 -14.23
C SER A 642 14.32 13.39 -13.51
N ILE A 643 15.13 14.26 -12.90
CA ILE A 643 14.65 15.51 -12.28
C ILE A 643 13.95 16.39 -13.33
N THR A 644 14.53 16.52 -14.53
CA THR A 644 13.94 17.29 -15.63
C THR A 644 12.55 16.75 -16.01
N LEU A 645 12.40 15.43 -16.07
CA LEU A 645 11.13 14.77 -16.35
C LEU A 645 10.11 14.97 -15.21
N VAL A 646 10.57 15.01 -13.95
CA VAL A 646 9.71 15.31 -12.79
C VAL A 646 9.18 16.73 -12.84
N ILE A 647 9.98 17.73 -13.20
CA ILE A 647 9.51 19.11 -13.35
C ILE A 647 8.40 19.17 -14.41
N ALA A 648 8.64 18.56 -15.58
CA ALA A 648 7.65 18.56 -16.66
C ALA A 648 6.35 17.83 -16.26
N PHE A 649 6.47 16.76 -15.46
CA PHE A 649 5.33 16.05 -14.91
C PHE A 649 4.56 16.92 -13.90
N ALA A 650 5.28 17.64 -13.03
CA ALA A 650 4.67 18.53 -12.05
C ALA A 650 3.84 19.62 -12.74
N VAL A 651 4.36 20.23 -13.82
CA VAL A 651 3.62 21.21 -14.62
C VAL A 651 2.36 20.59 -15.25
N LEU A 652 2.48 19.44 -15.90
CA LEU A 652 1.32 18.77 -16.51
C LEU A 652 0.26 18.35 -15.47
N LYS A 653 0.70 17.90 -14.29
CA LYS A 653 -0.22 17.58 -13.18
C LYS A 653 -0.86 18.82 -12.59
N HIS A 654 -0.13 19.92 -12.50
CA HIS A 654 -0.69 21.20 -12.08
C HIS A 654 -1.80 21.65 -13.04
N LEU A 655 -1.61 21.54 -14.36
CA LEU A 655 -2.66 21.80 -15.34
C LEU A 655 -3.86 20.85 -15.18
N GLU A 656 -3.62 19.56 -14.97
CA GLU A 656 -4.70 18.59 -14.68
C GLU A 656 -5.51 18.99 -13.45
N VAL A 657 -4.85 19.30 -12.34
CA VAL A 657 -5.52 19.70 -11.09
C VAL A 657 -6.24 21.04 -11.26
N ARG A 658 -5.62 22.01 -11.93
CA ARG A 658 -6.17 23.36 -12.13
C ARG A 658 -7.44 23.35 -12.98
N PHE A 659 -7.45 22.60 -14.07
CA PHE A 659 -8.52 22.65 -15.07
C PHE A 659 -9.54 21.51 -14.97
N LEU A 660 -9.13 20.34 -14.47
CA LEU A 660 -9.99 19.16 -14.32
C LEU A 660 -10.29 18.83 -12.86
N GLY A 661 -9.60 19.50 -11.92
CA GLY A 661 -9.95 19.43 -10.51
C GLY A 661 -11.39 19.89 -10.34
N LYS A 662 -12.20 19.09 -9.67
CA LYS A 662 -13.51 19.56 -9.24
C LYS A 662 -13.27 20.80 -8.36
N PRO A 663 -14.01 21.91 -8.56
CA PRO A 663 -13.97 22.98 -7.58
C PRO A 663 -14.24 22.35 -6.21
N ALA A 664 -13.44 22.70 -5.21
CA ALA A 664 -13.74 22.34 -3.83
C ALA A 664 -15.10 22.95 -3.51
N THR A 665 -16.18 22.19 -3.71
CA THR A 665 -17.52 22.62 -3.38
C THR A 665 -17.50 22.91 -1.88
N SER A 666 -17.64 24.19 -1.55
CA SER A 666 -17.89 24.69 -0.20
C SER A 666 -19.22 24.22 0.37
N GLU A 667 -19.98 23.40 -0.36
CA GLU A 667 -21.12 22.68 0.16
C GLU A 667 -20.67 21.31 0.65
N ALA A 668 -20.55 21.18 1.97
CA ALA A 668 -20.86 19.91 2.62
C ALA A 668 -22.17 19.38 2.02
N PRO A 669 -22.35 18.05 1.86
CA PRO A 669 -23.69 17.54 1.61
C PRO A 669 -24.58 18.14 2.69
N LYS A 670 -25.55 18.97 2.29
CA LYS A 670 -26.69 19.25 3.15
C LYS A 670 -27.28 17.87 3.40
N ILE A 671 -27.03 17.36 4.60
CA ILE A 671 -27.91 16.37 5.18
C ILE A 671 -29.22 17.14 5.30
N GLU A 672 -30.11 16.97 4.32
CA GLU A 672 -31.52 17.21 4.56
C GLU A 672 -31.90 16.26 5.69
N THR A 673 -31.95 16.82 6.88
CA THR A 673 -32.57 16.23 8.05
C THR A 673 -34.08 16.24 7.83
N ASP A 674 -34.55 15.31 7.01
CA ASP A 674 -35.92 14.82 7.03
C ASP A 674 -35.76 13.30 7.19
N THR A 675 -35.81 12.69 8.37
CA THR A 675 -36.97 12.66 9.28
C THR A 675 -36.59 11.78 10.48
N VAL A 676 -36.51 12.33 11.70
CA VAL A 676 -36.81 11.57 12.92
C VAL A 676 -37.49 12.52 13.91
N GLN A 677 -38.81 12.63 13.78
CA GLN A 677 -39.83 12.86 14.81
C GLN A 677 -41.10 13.06 13.97
N THR A 678 -42.03 12.12 13.85
CA THR A 678 -43.00 11.74 14.90
C THR A 678 -43.76 10.49 14.45
N VAL A 679 -43.68 9.40 15.19
CA VAL A 679 -44.78 8.41 15.27
C VAL A 679 -45.10 8.20 16.75
N LYS A 680 -45.61 9.27 17.36
CA LYS A 680 -46.78 9.17 18.22
C LYS A 680 -47.90 9.84 17.42
N ASP A 681 -49.09 9.25 17.51
CA ASP A 681 -50.36 9.75 16.97
C ASP A 681 -50.70 9.31 15.53
N VAL A 682 -50.98 8.01 15.38
CA VAL A 682 -52.17 7.57 14.63
C VAL A 682 -52.98 6.63 15.53
N ALA A 683 -53.56 7.24 16.55
CA ALA A 683 -54.78 6.79 17.18
C ALA A 683 -55.76 7.95 17.05
N LYS A 684 -56.98 7.68 16.54
CA LYS A 684 -58.07 8.62 16.22
C LYS A 684 -57.82 9.30 14.86
N ASP A 685 -58.65 9.14 13.85
CA ASP A 685 -60.10 9.30 13.85
C ASP A 685 -60.82 8.31 12.93
N ALA A 686 -61.84 7.64 13.48
CA ALA A 686 -63.08 7.32 12.76
C ALA A 686 -64.13 6.85 13.79
N GLN A 687 -64.76 7.80 14.48
CA GLN A 687 -66.07 7.60 15.09
C GLN A 687 -67.01 8.70 14.61
N THR A 688 -67.99 8.31 13.78
CA THR A 688 -69.43 8.70 13.76
C THR A 688 -69.94 8.36 12.36
N GLY A 689 -71.03 7.64 12.10
CA GLY A 689 -72.00 6.85 12.87
C GLY A 689 -72.45 5.70 11.94
N ASP A 690 -73.56 5.00 12.06
CA ASP A 690 -74.63 4.88 13.03
C ASP A 690 -75.22 3.46 12.76
N LYS A 691 -75.70 2.80 13.82
CA LYS A 691 -76.80 1.80 13.87
C LYS A 691 -76.78 0.42 13.16
N ASP A 692 -77.19 -0.54 14.02
CA ASP A 692 -78.05 -1.70 13.81
C ASP A 692 -77.46 -3.07 13.42
N GLY A 693 -77.65 -4.04 14.33
CA GLY A 693 -78.08 -5.38 13.93
C GLY A 693 -77.35 -6.61 14.49
N LYS A 694 -77.76 -7.04 15.71
CA LYS A 694 -78.04 -8.42 16.17
C LYS A 694 -77.12 -9.62 15.82
N GLY A 695 -76.81 -10.37 16.90
CA GLY A 695 -76.76 -11.84 16.97
C GLY A 695 -75.39 -12.50 16.74
N SER A 696 -75.03 -13.66 17.26
CA SER A 696 -75.45 -14.55 18.37
C SER A 696 -74.57 -15.81 18.25
N GLY A 697 -74.27 -16.48 19.38
CA GLY A 697 -73.78 -17.87 19.46
C GLY A 697 -72.25 -17.99 19.44
N ASP A 698 -71.56 -18.44 20.49
CA ASP A 698 -71.61 -19.71 21.25
C ASP A 698 -70.51 -20.67 20.76
N ASP A 699 -69.87 -21.30 21.76
CA ASP A 699 -69.22 -22.62 21.73
C ASP A 699 -67.83 -22.78 21.06
N VAL A 700 -66.88 -23.60 21.53
CA VAL A 700 -66.55 -24.32 22.77
C VAL A 700 -65.23 -25.12 22.48
N GLU A 701 -64.53 -25.54 23.53
CA GLU A 701 -63.44 -26.56 23.63
C GLU A 701 -61.95 -26.22 23.56
N ASP A 702 -61.33 -26.63 24.68
CA ASP A 702 -59.97 -27.03 24.99
C ASP A 702 -59.27 -27.89 23.92
N VAL A 703 -57.94 -27.79 23.82
CA VAL A 703 -56.99 -28.93 23.87
C VAL A 703 -55.60 -28.39 24.27
N GLU A 704 -54.93 -29.14 25.15
CA GLU A 704 -53.60 -28.94 25.74
C GLU A 704 -52.43 -29.26 24.78
N ASP A 705 -51.24 -28.83 25.22
CA ASP A 705 -49.91 -29.44 25.05
C ASP A 705 -48.88 -29.00 23.97
N ASP A 706 -47.68 -28.78 24.53
CA ASP A 706 -46.30 -28.97 24.05
C ASP A 706 -45.56 -27.95 23.14
N ASP A 707 -44.65 -27.23 23.80
CA ASP A 707 -43.18 -27.10 23.60
C ASP A 707 -42.52 -26.80 22.23
N ASP A 708 -41.38 -26.10 22.35
CA ASP A 708 -40.29 -25.83 21.40
C ASP A 708 -40.47 -24.71 20.34
N ALA A 709 -40.06 -23.48 20.72
CA ALA A 709 -39.81 -22.38 19.77
C ALA A 709 -38.31 -22.27 19.41
N ASP A 710 -37.96 -22.88 18.28
CA ASP A 710 -36.74 -22.69 17.50
C ASP A 710 -36.79 -21.31 16.79
N TYR A 711 -35.77 -20.46 16.98
CA TYR A 711 -35.69 -19.15 16.31
C TYR A 711 -34.85 -19.26 15.03
N THR A 712 -35.52 -19.48 13.90
CA THR A 712 -35.00 -19.20 12.55
C THR A 712 -35.63 -17.91 12.02
N PRO A 713 -34.87 -16.88 11.62
CA PRO A 713 -35.44 -15.83 10.78
C PRO A 713 -35.59 -16.36 9.36
N ALA A 714 -36.85 -16.44 8.91
CA ALA A 714 -37.23 -16.75 7.56
C ALA A 714 -36.61 -15.76 6.56
N ASN A 715 -36.16 -16.32 5.45
CA ASN A 715 -35.86 -15.63 4.20
C ASN A 715 -37.20 -15.39 3.48
N PRO A 716 -37.67 -14.15 3.29
CA PRO A 716 -38.74 -13.89 2.34
C PRO A 716 -38.14 -13.88 0.93
N ASP A 717 -38.67 -14.78 0.11
CA ASP A 717 -38.53 -14.86 -1.35
C ASP A 717 -38.57 -13.45 -1.98
N ALA A 718 -37.64 -13.13 -2.88
CA ALA A 718 -37.70 -13.53 -4.29
C ALA A 718 -39.01 -13.10 -4.95
N ASP A 719 -39.23 -11.78 -4.97
CA ASP A 719 -40.04 -11.16 -6.01
C ASP A 719 -39.12 -10.66 -7.13
N GLU A 720 -39.46 -11.14 -8.32
CA GLU A 720 -38.87 -10.86 -9.61
C GLU A 720 -38.78 -9.35 -9.86
N ILE A 721 -37.57 -8.80 -9.83
CA ILE A 721 -37.30 -7.56 -10.55
C ILE A 721 -36.92 -7.98 -11.95
N SER A 722 -37.86 -7.71 -12.86
CA SER A 722 -37.76 -7.83 -14.29
C SER A 722 -36.45 -7.23 -14.81
N ASP A 723 -35.92 -7.90 -15.82
CA ASP A 723 -34.89 -7.40 -16.71
C ASP A 723 -35.34 -6.05 -17.31
N ASP A 724 -34.99 -4.95 -16.66
CA ASP A 724 -34.97 -3.62 -17.27
C ASP A 724 -33.53 -3.14 -17.33
N GLU A 725 -33.18 -2.76 -18.55
CA GLU A 725 -31.87 -2.38 -19.05
C GLU A 725 -31.24 -1.26 -18.21
N ASP A 726 -30.28 -1.61 -17.34
CA ASP A 726 -29.08 -0.77 -17.23
C ASP A 726 -28.29 -1.02 -18.51
N GLY A 727 -28.68 -0.29 -19.55
CA GLY A 727 -27.84 -0.03 -20.71
C GLY A 727 -26.43 0.36 -20.25
N PRO A 728 -25.42 0.26 -21.12
CA PRO A 728 -24.09 0.77 -20.76
C PRO A 728 -24.31 2.18 -20.22
N GLU A 729 -23.94 2.45 -18.96
CA GLU A 729 -23.67 3.83 -18.56
C GLU A 729 -22.79 4.37 -19.68
N ASP A 730 -23.35 5.26 -20.50
CA ASP A 730 -22.65 5.82 -21.65
C ASP A 730 -21.28 6.25 -21.13
N PRO A 731 -20.18 5.88 -21.80
CA PRO A 731 -18.86 6.25 -21.33
C PRO A 731 -18.87 7.78 -21.24
N VAL A 732 -18.95 8.33 -20.01
CA VAL A 732 -19.02 9.78 -19.76
C VAL A 732 -18.08 10.43 -20.75
N GLU A 733 -18.64 11.12 -21.74
CA GLU A 733 -17.86 11.62 -22.85
C GLU A 733 -16.84 12.57 -22.25
N ARG A 734 -15.59 12.12 -22.21
CA ARG A 734 -14.50 12.93 -21.65
C ARG A 734 -14.47 14.22 -22.45
N THR A 735 -14.41 15.35 -21.74
CA THR A 735 -14.33 16.66 -22.37
C THR A 735 -13.11 16.72 -23.30
N PRO A 736 -13.12 17.57 -24.34
CA PRO A 736 -11.95 17.77 -25.20
C PRO A 736 -10.68 18.07 -24.39
N LEU A 737 -10.80 18.86 -23.32
CA LEU A 737 -9.73 19.19 -22.38
C LEU A 737 -9.20 17.96 -21.62
N GLU A 738 -10.09 17.12 -21.10
CA GLU A 738 -9.69 15.85 -20.46
C GLU A 738 -8.97 14.90 -21.41
N LYS A 739 -9.44 14.81 -22.66
CA LYS A 739 -8.81 13.99 -23.70
C LYS A 739 -7.43 14.54 -24.03
N TRP A 740 -7.30 15.85 -24.18
CA TRP A 740 -6.04 16.53 -24.47
C TRP A 740 -5.02 16.32 -23.35
N ILE A 741 -5.37 16.59 -22.08
CA ILE A 741 -4.45 16.40 -20.94
C ILE A 741 -3.93 14.96 -20.88
N LYS A 742 -4.81 13.97 -21.06
CA LYS A 742 -4.40 12.56 -21.08
C LYS A 742 -3.48 12.22 -22.25
N GLN A 743 -3.76 12.76 -23.44
CA GLN A 743 -2.89 12.59 -24.60
C GLN A 743 -1.53 13.27 -24.39
N SER A 744 -1.49 14.43 -23.76
CA SER A 744 -0.26 15.14 -23.39
C SER A 744 0.61 14.32 -22.43
N PHE A 745 0.02 13.66 -21.43
CA PHE A 745 0.76 12.71 -20.58
C PHE A 745 1.31 11.53 -21.38
N VAL A 746 0.51 10.91 -22.25
CA VAL A 746 0.96 9.75 -23.05
C VAL A 746 2.06 10.15 -24.02
N ALA A 747 1.95 11.30 -24.69
CA ALA A 747 2.98 11.82 -25.58
C ALA A 747 4.29 12.15 -24.83
N ALA A 748 4.19 12.65 -23.59
CA ALA A 748 5.33 13.04 -22.78
C ALA A 748 6.01 11.88 -22.04
N PHE A 749 5.27 10.89 -21.56
CA PHE A 749 5.79 9.84 -20.67
C PHE A 749 5.58 8.42 -21.18
N GLY A 750 4.88 8.25 -22.30
CA GLY A 750 4.55 6.96 -22.87
C GLY A 750 3.46 6.22 -22.10
N GLN A 751 2.93 5.17 -22.74
CA GLN A 751 2.12 4.17 -22.04
C GLN A 751 3.00 3.39 -21.05
N GLN A 752 2.40 2.75 -20.04
CA GLN A 752 3.12 2.01 -18.99
C GLN A 752 3.75 0.68 -19.47
N SER A 753 4.39 0.70 -20.63
CA SER A 753 5.21 -0.36 -21.18
C SER A 753 6.60 0.20 -21.53
N ILE A 754 7.64 -0.63 -21.45
CA ILE A 754 9.01 -0.21 -21.76
C ILE A 754 9.08 0.37 -23.18
N ASP A 755 8.37 -0.25 -24.13
CA ASP A 755 8.30 0.23 -25.51
C ASP A 755 7.56 1.55 -25.65
N GLY A 756 6.46 1.72 -24.91
CA GLY A 756 5.70 2.97 -24.88
C GLY A 756 6.52 4.13 -24.32
N ILE A 757 7.22 3.92 -23.19
CA ILE A 757 8.07 4.93 -22.56
C ILE A 757 9.26 5.29 -23.46
N ALA A 758 9.96 4.27 -23.98
CA ALA A 758 11.11 4.51 -24.84
C ALA A 758 10.70 5.22 -26.14
N SER A 759 9.56 4.85 -26.74
CA SER A 759 9.01 5.53 -27.92
C SER A 759 8.69 7.01 -27.62
N ALA A 760 8.12 7.32 -26.46
CA ALA A 760 7.88 8.71 -26.06
C ALA A 760 9.18 9.52 -25.91
N ARG A 761 10.28 8.88 -25.49
CA ARG A 761 11.61 9.51 -25.35
C ARG A 761 12.32 9.71 -26.68
N THR A 762 12.18 8.80 -27.64
CA THR A 762 12.91 8.83 -28.92
C THR A 762 12.14 9.48 -30.06
N SER A 763 10.81 9.45 -30.03
CA SER A 763 9.97 9.97 -31.13
C SER A 763 10.04 11.49 -31.31
N GLY A 764 10.57 12.23 -30.33
CA GLY A 764 10.52 13.69 -30.32
C GLY A 764 9.10 14.25 -30.22
N HIS A 765 8.09 13.46 -29.81
CA HIS A 765 6.73 13.96 -29.65
C HIS A 765 6.47 14.56 -28.26
N ALA A 766 7.33 14.25 -27.28
CA ALA A 766 7.21 14.80 -25.93
C ALA A 766 7.14 16.33 -25.96
N PHE A 767 6.08 16.87 -25.36
CA PHE A 767 5.79 18.31 -25.27
C PHE A 767 5.70 19.04 -26.62
N SER A 768 5.41 18.37 -27.76
CA SER A 768 5.33 19.04 -29.07
C SER A 768 4.31 20.19 -29.11
N TRP A 769 3.23 20.06 -28.35
CA TRP A 769 2.14 21.03 -28.22
C TRP A 769 2.57 22.37 -27.58
N VAL A 770 3.62 22.42 -26.75
CA VAL A 770 4.06 23.71 -26.16
C VAL A 770 4.57 24.71 -27.20
N SER A 771 4.92 24.23 -28.39
CA SER A 771 5.41 25.03 -29.51
C SER A 771 4.36 25.26 -30.61
N ASN A 772 3.12 24.78 -30.43
CA ASN A 772 2.05 24.92 -31.43
C ASN A 772 0.71 25.16 -30.74
N GLU A 773 0.28 26.41 -30.68
CA GLU A 773 -1.00 26.83 -30.08
C GLU A 773 -2.21 26.16 -30.70
N ALA A 774 -2.18 25.85 -32.01
CA ALA A 774 -3.28 25.16 -32.68
C ALA A 774 -3.49 23.72 -32.17
N LEU A 775 -2.55 23.17 -31.39
CA LEU A 775 -2.66 21.87 -30.75
C LEU A 775 -3.15 21.95 -29.30
N MET A 776 -3.41 23.15 -28.75
CA MET A 776 -3.80 23.35 -27.35
C MET A 776 -5.27 23.83 -27.24
N PRO A 777 -6.01 23.39 -26.21
CA PRO A 777 -7.30 24.02 -25.86
C PRO A 777 -7.12 25.49 -25.49
N ASP A 778 -8.13 26.31 -25.79
CA ASP A 778 -8.10 27.77 -25.57
C ASP A 778 -7.81 28.11 -24.10
N GLU A 779 -8.39 27.38 -23.15
CA GLU A 779 -8.20 27.63 -21.72
C GLU A 779 -6.75 27.40 -21.26
N ILE A 780 -6.05 26.46 -21.91
CA ILE A 780 -4.62 26.21 -21.66
C ILE A 780 -3.76 27.29 -22.31
N ALA A 781 -4.11 27.70 -23.53
CA ALA A 781 -3.42 28.77 -24.24
C ALA A 781 -3.50 30.09 -23.45
N GLU A 782 -4.70 30.47 -23.00
CA GLU A 782 -4.93 31.66 -22.18
C GLU A 782 -4.12 31.64 -20.87
N TYR A 783 -4.04 30.48 -20.19
CA TYR A 783 -3.20 30.38 -18.99
C TYR A 783 -1.72 30.55 -19.30
N PHE A 784 -1.25 30.01 -20.42
CA PHE A 784 0.13 30.19 -20.89
C PHE A 784 0.47 31.59 -21.37
N ASP A 785 -0.51 32.49 -21.49
CA ASP A 785 -0.28 33.93 -21.73
C ASP A 785 -0.14 34.73 -20.42
N THR A 786 -0.44 34.13 -19.27
CA THR A 786 -0.15 34.75 -17.96
C THR A 786 1.34 34.68 -17.64
N PRO A 787 1.91 35.59 -16.82
CA PRO A 787 3.33 35.51 -16.43
C PRO A 787 3.73 34.14 -15.84
N ASP A 788 2.81 33.57 -15.06
CA ASP A 788 2.93 32.24 -14.48
C ASP A 788 3.04 31.16 -15.55
N GLY A 789 2.06 31.10 -16.45
CA GLY A 789 2.00 30.12 -17.52
C GLY A 789 3.10 30.28 -18.57
N THR A 790 3.49 31.52 -18.92
CA THR A 790 4.60 31.82 -19.84
C THR A 790 5.90 31.21 -19.32
N THR A 791 6.18 31.38 -18.03
CA THR A 791 7.35 30.80 -17.36
C THR A 791 7.35 29.27 -17.41
N LEU A 792 6.21 28.64 -17.09
CA LEU A 792 6.08 27.17 -17.14
C LEU A 792 6.18 26.63 -18.58
N ARG A 793 5.59 27.32 -19.55
CA ARG A 793 5.68 26.99 -20.98
C ARG A 793 7.12 27.08 -21.47
N ALA A 794 7.85 28.12 -21.09
CA ALA A 794 9.26 28.30 -21.46
C ALA A 794 10.15 27.16 -20.93
N LEU A 795 9.94 26.72 -19.68
CA LEU A 795 10.63 25.55 -19.13
C LEU A 795 10.37 24.28 -19.96
N LEU A 796 9.10 24.00 -20.27
CA LEU A 796 8.74 22.83 -21.08
C LEU A 796 9.33 22.88 -22.49
N VAL A 797 9.38 24.06 -23.13
CA VAL A 797 10.04 24.26 -24.43
C VAL A 797 11.53 23.94 -24.35
N ARG A 798 12.22 24.39 -23.29
CA ARG A 798 13.65 24.11 -23.07
C ARG A 798 13.90 22.62 -22.84
N PHE A 799 13.09 21.97 -22.00
CA PHE A 799 13.19 20.54 -21.75
C PHE A 799 12.92 19.72 -23.00
N ARG A 800 11.93 20.10 -23.82
CA ARG A 800 11.71 19.50 -25.14
C ARG A 800 12.96 19.56 -26.01
N LYS A 801 13.65 20.70 -26.07
CA LYS A 801 14.92 20.83 -26.82
C LYS A 801 15.99 19.89 -26.27
N ASN A 802 16.11 19.79 -24.96
CA ASN A 802 17.06 18.90 -24.27
C ASN A 802 16.70 17.41 -24.36
N LEU A 803 15.46 17.05 -24.70
CA LEU A 803 15.09 15.65 -24.93
C LEU A 803 15.23 15.25 -26.41
N LYS A 804 15.20 16.22 -27.34
CA LYS A 804 15.18 16.00 -28.78
C LYS A 804 16.55 15.93 -29.48
N ARG A 805 17.64 16.40 -28.88
CA ARG A 805 18.89 16.56 -29.65
C ARG A 805 19.36 15.22 -30.21
N GLU A 806 19.38 15.14 -31.53
CA GLU A 806 19.78 13.98 -32.32
C GLU A 806 21.24 13.57 -32.06
N GLU A 807 22.06 14.52 -31.61
CA GLU A 807 23.48 14.38 -31.32
C GLU A 807 23.83 13.32 -30.27
N TYR A 808 22.87 12.75 -29.54
CA TYR A 808 23.08 11.58 -28.65
C TYR A 808 22.03 10.48 -28.80
N LEU A 809 21.22 10.52 -29.86
CA LEU A 809 20.31 9.43 -30.20
C LEU A 809 21.11 8.22 -30.73
N VAL A 810 20.69 7.02 -30.36
CA VAL A 810 21.31 5.76 -30.81
C VAL A 810 21.04 5.59 -32.30
N ALA A 811 22.10 5.38 -33.09
CA ALA A 811 21.94 4.95 -34.48
C ALA A 811 21.44 3.50 -34.48
N GLU A 812 20.35 3.24 -35.20
CA GLU A 812 20.00 1.88 -35.60
C GLU A 812 21.23 1.22 -36.24
N SER A 813 21.48 -0.04 -35.89
CA SER A 813 22.53 -0.83 -36.51
C SER A 813 22.29 -0.91 -38.00
N GLU A 814 23.08 -0.20 -38.81
CA GLU A 814 23.10 -0.41 -40.25
C GLU A 814 23.62 -1.81 -40.55
N ASP A 815 22.66 -2.70 -40.77
CA ASP A 815 22.83 -3.97 -41.43
C ASP A 815 23.19 -3.71 -42.90
N GLN A 816 24.48 -3.55 -43.20
CA GLN A 816 24.99 -3.59 -44.57
C GLN A 816 26.23 -4.49 -44.69
N ALA A 817 25.94 -5.78 -44.81
CA ALA A 817 26.83 -6.72 -45.47
C ALA A 817 26.91 -6.40 -46.97
N SER A 818 28.06 -5.92 -47.45
CA SER A 818 28.73 -6.39 -48.69
C SER A 818 29.85 -5.45 -49.16
N ASN A 819 31.07 -5.61 -48.63
CA ASN A 819 32.28 -5.41 -49.46
C ASN A 819 33.55 -6.04 -48.82
N PRO A 820 34.15 -7.08 -49.41
CA PRO A 820 35.28 -7.79 -48.82
C PRO A 820 36.62 -7.15 -49.21
N LYS A 821 36.88 -5.92 -48.80
CA LYS A 821 38.23 -5.34 -48.72
C LYS A 821 38.25 -4.27 -47.66
N ARG A 822 38.73 -4.58 -46.43
CA ARG A 822 39.45 -3.63 -45.52
C ARG A 822 39.64 -4.12 -44.06
N ARG A 823 40.61 -5.01 -43.84
CA ARG A 823 41.12 -5.34 -42.48
C ARG A 823 42.03 -4.26 -41.86
N ARG A 824 42.36 -3.19 -42.59
CA ARG A 824 43.04 -1.97 -42.08
C ARG A 824 42.07 -0.86 -41.66
N THR A 825 40.77 -1.13 -41.67
CA THR A 825 39.72 -0.10 -41.55
C THR A 825 38.66 -0.47 -40.52
N GLU A 826 38.77 -1.64 -39.88
CA GLU A 826 37.95 -2.01 -38.73
C GLU A 826 38.41 -1.29 -37.46
N ALA A 827 39.73 -1.19 -37.21
CA ALA A 827 40.25 -0.41 -36.07
C ALA A 827 39.98 1.10 -36.20
N ALA A 828 40.10 1.65 -37.42
CA ALA A 828 39.77 3.05 -37.68
C ALA A 828 38.26 3.32 -37.60
N LYS A 829 37.41 2.39 -38.06
CA LYS A 829 35.95 2.46 -37.88
C LYS A 829 35.57 2.33 -36.41
N ALA A 830 36.15 1.38 -35.67
CA ALA A 830 35.92 1.20 -34.24
C ALA A 830 36.37 2.43 -33.44
N ALA A 831 37.54 3.02 -33.77
CA ALA A 831 38.00 4.27 -33.17
C ALA A 831 37.11 5.46 -33.50
N ALA A 832 36.58 5.54 -34.74
CA ALA A 832 35.63 6.58 -35.12
C ALA A 832 34.28 6.43 -34.41
N ILE A 833 33.76 5.20 -34.28
CA ILE A 833 32.54 4.89 -33.52
C ILE A 833 32.74 5.20 -32.03
N ALA A 834 33.89 4.83 -31.46
CA ALA A 834 34.22 5.14 -30.07
C ALA A 834 34.37 6.65 -29.82
N ALA A 835 34.99 7.39 -30.75
CA ALA A 835 35.13 8.84 -30.68
C ALA A 835 33.79 9.56 -30.83
N ASP A 836 32.94 9.10 -31.75
CA ASP A 836 31.57 9.58 -31.92
C ASP A 836 30.77 9.32 -30.64
N PHE A 837 30.74 8.08 -30.13
CA PHE A 837 30.08 7.75 -28.86
C PHE A 837 30.55 8.62 -27.70
N LYS A 838 31.86 8.82 -27.55
CA LYS A 838 32.43 9.69 -26.50
C LYS A 838 31.95 11.13 -26.64
N LYS A 839 31.93 11.68 -27.86
CA LYS A 839 31.41 13.02 -28.13
C LYS A 839 29.92 13.14 -27.79
N ARG A 840 29.11 12.12 -28.10
CA ARG A 840 27.68 12.07 -27.77
C ARG A 840 27.44 11.99 -26.26
N ASP A 841 28.25 11.20 -25.55
CA ASP A 841 28.21 11.09 -24.10
C ASP A 841 28.63 12.40 -23.42
N GLU A 842 29.70 13.05 -23.87
CA GLU A 842 30.10 14.39 -23.39
C GLU A 842 28.99 15.43 -23.60
N ALA A 843 28.31 15.42 -24.76
CA ALA A 843 27.17 16.29 -25.03
C ALA A 843 25.98 16.00 -24.09
N TYR A 844 25.65 14.73 -23.89
CA TYR A 844 24.59 14.30 -22.96
C TYR A 844 24.90 14.78 -21.52
N ARG A 845 26.14 14.58 -21.05
CA ARG A 845 26.57 14.99 -19.71
C ARG A 845 26.57 16.49 -19.50
N SER A 846 26.93 17.25 -20.53
CA SER A 846 26.86 18.72 -20.52
C SER A 846 25.41 19.21 -20.37
N ILE A 847 24.47 18.61 -21.11
CA ILE A 847 23.05 18.96 -21.06
C ILE A 847 22.43 18.57 -19.72
N PHE A 848 22.68 17.35 -19.24
CA PHE A 848 22.13 16.85 -17.99
C PHE A 848 23.15 17.00 -16.85
N SER A 849 23.63 18.22 -16.64
CA SER A 849 24.50 18.61 -15.53
C SER A 849 23.74 19.43 -14.49
N HIS A 850 24.23 19.46 -13.25
CA HIS A 850 23.69 20.36 -12.22
C HIS A 850 23.80 21.82 -12.64
N GLU A 851 24.92 22.21 -13.26
CA GLU A 851 25.19 23.57 -13.72
C GLU A 851 24.15 24.02 -14.74
N ASN A 852 23.93 23.23 -15.78
CA ASN A 852 22.93 23.56 -16.81
C ASN A 852 21.51 23.59 -16.24
N LEU A 853 21.13 22.63 -15.38
CA LEU A 853 19.79 22.60 -14.81
C LEU A 853 19.54 23.80 -13.87
N LEU A 854 20.51 24.18 -13.04
CA LEU A 854 20.41 25.34 -12.16
C LEU A 854 20.32 26.64 -12.97
N GLU A 855 21.15 26.80 -14.02
CA GLU A 855 21.10 27.96 -14.90
C GLU A 855 19.72 28.09 -15.57
N ASN A 856 19.16 26.98 -16.08
CA ASN A 856 17.83 26.97 -16.69
C ASN A 856 16.73 27.44 -15.72
N ILE A 857 16.80 27.01 -14.46
CA ILE A 857 15.80 27.34 -13.42
C ILE A 857 15.98 28.79 -12.96
N GLN A 858 17.23 29.25 -12.80
CA GLN A 858 17.53 30.63 -12.41
C GLN A 858 17.12 31.64 -13.49
N GLU A 859 17.40 31.35 -14.75
CA GLU A 859 16.97 32.19 -15.87
C GLU A 859 15.44 32.31 -15.94
N ALA A 860 14.72 31.18 -15.77
CA ALA A 860 13.26 31.20 -15.71
C ALA A 860 12.73 32.04 -14.53
N ARG A 861 13.41 32.00 -13.39
CA ARG A 861 13.07 32.81 -12.21
C ARG A 861 13.30 34.31 -12.43
N GLU A 862 14.42 34.69 -13.03
CA GLU A 862 14.71 36.10 -13.33
C GLU A 862 13.75 36.64 -14.40
N ASN A 863 13.42 35.85 -15.42
CA ASN A 863 12.42 36.23 -16.42
C ASN A 863 11.04 36.43 -15.78
N LEU A 864 10.61 35.53 -14.88
CA LEU A 864 9.35 35.68 -14.16
C LEU A 864 9.30 36.97 -13.33
N LYS A 865 10.42 37.36 -12.70
CA LYS A 865 10.50 38.65 -11.97
C LYS A 865 10.32 39.82 -12.91
N LEU A 866 11.03 39.83 -14.05
CA LEU A 866 10.92 40.89 -15.05
C LEU A 866 9.50 40.98 -15.63
N GLU A 867 8.84 39.86 -15.89
CA GLU A 867 7.45 39.82 -16.37
C GLU A 867 6.43 40.28 -15.30
N LYS A 868 6.71 40.05 -14.00
CA LYS A 868 5.86 40.57 -12.91
C LYS A 868 6.04 42.07 -12.67
N GLU A 869 7.22 42.62 -13.02
CA GLU A 869 7.53 44.05 -12.90
C GLU A 869 6.97 44.88 -14.06
N TYR A 870 6.85 44.29 -15.25
CA TYR A 870 6.25 44.88 -16.45
C TYR A 870 4.72 44.85 -16.40
#